data_AF-A0A6I5PDI2-F1
#
_entry.id   AF-A0A6I5PDI2-F1
#
_cell.length_a   1.000
_cell.length_b   1.000
_cell.length_c   1.000
_cell.angle_alpha   90.00
_cell.angle_beta   90.00
_cell.angle_gamma   90.00
#
_symmetry.space_group_name_H-M   'P 1'
#
loop_
_entity.id
_entity.type
_entity.pdbx_description
1 polymer ?
#
loop_
_entity_poly.entity_id
_entity_poly.type
_entity_poly.pdbx_seq_one_letter_code
_entity_poly.pdbx_strand_id
1 'polypeptide(L)'
;MMTFPRPAIVLLMAFCTGLNGSHAWADGIIPAPDGTGTQVTTNDAAHTITGGTTSADQQNLFHRFTEFNLPTGASATFMTDPAVLNILSGVNGSNPSIIDGLLQVSGSNANLFLVNPNGILLGPNAALNLQGSFTAVTADQVNFATGAFGVIGSPDYAALVEAPQSFSFSLEQPASVVNAGNLRVLPGESVILMGGQVLNTGTIAAPGGNILVSAVDGGSLVRIAQAGQLLNLEVTALAEVASVTATAFSPLSLPELLTSNAIAQATDVTVNADGTITLSESAVAVPTHPGTAVISGLLETDSTGQGGQITVLGTTIGLLAAEVSTTGESGGGTIRVGGDYMGGGLLPTAAVTFVDEGSTLVADAIAQGDGGTIILWSEETTRSYGFLSARGGGNGGDGGLVETSSRGFLETAGVPDITAPSGQAGNWLLDPLDIQIVDADSTATMGFPPGNPFTAQSSPAVISWLDIEAALSAGGTVTVATGGAGGEAGNIDVEGFELDTGANGTLEFRAASDITILGEVASVGGATNFDFRADTDNNGNGEVIVQAPLKSGGGDITLEGTNVIVTSGGVINAEGGTQTIIRTSQNNPPNENLGDNPGGNNDGPGGDLGFEGDDFGGPDDFGDGPDDFGGPDDFGDGPDDFGDGPDDFGDGPDDFGDGPDDFGGDGEEEGGDRRRDRQGGDEEDGFEEGDEFGEGDDFAEGRDGRESGDRDFDANAEDLTGDDWAFEESVYADDFVNYFDFPVISEPDLATSQDTLQTLTQQVGTASGLIYARFTPAGSSAAPRSLKQLSNPQPTDILQLVIVTPEGQPRQIEVPGATREKVIAAVRSLQLELTDRTRRRLTDYLRHSQLLYDWLIAPVEPVLVAEDIGHVSMIMAPGLRSLPMAALHDGEQFIIEKYTVGLMPSLALTDLRYTDVRQAPVLAMGASEFTDQPDLPAVPFELSTIVDNLRQGQRNLNETFTPQTLVSLRQTDNYRILHLATHGEFRAGGPENSYIQFWDQRLNLAQLPELQLNNPPLELLVMSACKTALGDSSAELGFAGLAVQAGVKSALASLWQVSDLETAGLMTEFYTQLSQQSYKAEALRQAQLAMLRGEVTVQDGMLTWSGGTQPLPEDLANLRFGNTQHPYYWAAFTLVGSPW
;
A
#
# COMPACT_ATOMS: atom_id res chain seq x y z
N MET A 1 8.13 71.12 -61.37
CA MET A 1 7.60 71.39 -60.02
C MET A 1 8.70 70.97 -59.05
N MET A 2 9.35 71.92 -58.35
CA MET A 2 8.91 72.47 -57.04
C MET A 2 8.85 71.36 -55.97
N THR A 3 9.91 71.11 -55.18
CA THR A 3 10.50 71.86 -54.03
C THR A 3 9.83 71.61 -52.67
N PHE A 4 10.50 70.81 -51.80
CA PHE A 4 10.72 70.96 -50.33
C PHE A 4 9.55 71.26 -49.35
N PRO A 5 9.74 71.17 -48.02
CA PRO A 5 10.58 70.27 -47.18
C PRO A 5 9.82 69.67 -45.96
N ARG A 6 10.46 68.81 -45.15
CA ARG A 6 10.46 68.91 -43.66
C ARG A 6 11.51 67.98 -42.99
N PRO A 7 12.24 68.44 -41.93
CA PRO A 7 13.32 67.65 -41.31
C PRO A 7 13.09 67.24 -39.82
N ALA A 8 13.84 66.21 -39.41
CA ALA A 8 14.49 65.94 -38.10
C ALA A 8 13.73 66.08 -36.76
N ILE A 9 13.82 65.04 -35.92
CA ILE A 9 14.43 65.09 -34.58
C ILE A 9 14.96 63.69 -34.16
N VAL A 10 16.21 63.68 -33.70
CA VAL A 10 16.99 62.74 -32.87
C VAL A 10 16.37 61.39 -32.43
N LEU A 11 17.10 60.30 -32.68
CA LEU A 11 17.25 59.20 -31.71
C LEU A 11 18.73 58.78 -31.64
N LEU A 12 19.23 58.54 -30.42
CA LEU A 12 20.62 58.21 -30.11
C LEU A 12 20.86 56.68 -30.25
N MET A 13 22.06 56.27 -30.66
CA MET A 13 22.44 54.85 -30.62
C MET A 13 22.59 54.35 -29.18
N ALA A 14 22.02 53.20 -28.87
CA ALA A 14 22.53 52.27 -27.87
C ALA A 14 22.37 50.84 -28.41
N PHE A 15 23.50 50.16 -28.62
CA PHE A 15 23.54 48.77 -29.05
C PHE A 15 23.22 47.88 -27.84
N CYS A 16 22.07 47.22 -27.82
CA CYS A 16 21.78 46.16 -26.86
C CYS A 16 21.94 44.80 -27.55
N THR A 17 23.15 44.28 -27.58
CA THR A 17 23.38 42.84 -27.75
C THR A 17 22.99 42.17 -26.43
N GLY A 18 21.79 41.58 -26.38
CA GLY A 18 21.44 40.65 -25.32
C GLY A 18 22.36 39.44 -25.41
N LEU A 19 23.26 39.30 -24.45
CA LEU A 19 24.06 38.10 -24.25
C LEU A 19 23.16 37.08 -23.55
N ASN A 20 22.48 36.24 -24.32
CA ASN A 20 22.07 34.94 -23.81
C ASN A 20 23.34 34.11 -23.64
N GLY A 21 23.92 34.14 -22.44
CA GLY A 21 25.04 33.29 -22.08
C GLY A 21 24.56 31.86 -21.91
N SER A 22 24.74 31.03 -22.93
CA SER A 22 24.71 29.58 -22.75
C SER A 22 25.84 29.20 -21.79
N HIS A 23 25.52 28.69 -20.60
CA HIS A 23 26.53 28.09 -19.73
C HIS A 23 27.12 26.87 -20.43
N ALA A 24 28.37 27.01 -20.87
CA ALA A 24 29.15 25.88 -21.35
C ALA A 24 29.83 25.24 -20.14
N TRP A 25 29.17 24.25 -19.56
CA TRP A 25 29.75 23.40 -18.52
C TRP A 25 30.98 22.67 -19.09
N ALA A 26 32.04 22.54 -18.30
CA ALA A 26 33.19 21.74 -18.70
C ALA A 26 33.05 20.30 -18.19
N ASP A 27 33.37 19.35 -19.06
CA ASP A 27 33.32 17.92 -18.75
C ASP A 27 34.53 17.51 -17.88
N GLY A 28 34.26 16.94 -16.71
CA GLY A 28 35.23 16.19 -15.91
C GLY A 28 35.49 16.71 -14.49
N ILE A 29 36.60 16.22 -13.92
CA ILE A 29 37.00 16.48 -12.53
C ILE A 29 38.28 17.33 -12.52
N ILE A 30 38.20 18.54 -11.95
CA ILE A 30 39.28 19.52 -11.93
C ILE A 30 39.71 19.80 -10.48
N PRO A 31 40.95 19.45 -10.07
CA PRO A 31 41.43 19.73 -8.71
C PRO A 31 41.62 21.23 -8.47
N ALA A 32 41.32 21.68 -7.25
CA ALA A 32 41.42 23.09 -6.88
C ALA A 32 42.89 23.53 -6.68
N PRO A 33 43.28 24.75 -7.10
CA PRO A 33 44.64 25.28 -6.90
C PRO A 33 44.83 25.88 -5.50
N ASP A 34 44.43 25.16 -4.45
CA ASP A 34 44.11 25.71 -3.13
C ASP A 34 45.05 25.28 -1.98
N GLY A 35 46.00 24.38 -2.28
CA GLY A 35 46.95 23.84 -1.31
C GLY A 35 46.58 22.49 -0.71
N THR A 36 45.41 21.90 -1.00
CA THR A 36 45.09 20.51 -0.57
C THR A 36 46.03 19.45 -1.14
N GLY A 37 46.71 19.73 -2.26
CA GLY A 37 47.55 18.75 -2.94
C GLY A 37 46.77 17.66 -3.67
N THR A 38 45.47 17.86 -3.90
CA THR A 38 44.59 17.00 -4.69
C THR A 38 45.13 16.84 -6.12
N GLN A 39 45.25 15.60 -6.59
CA GLN A 39 45.75 15.26 -7.92
C GLN A 39 44.78 14.32 -8.63
N VAL A 40 44.42 14.65 -9.87
CA VAL A 40 43.53 13.85 -10.72
C VAL A 40 44.32 13.37 -11.93
N THR A 41 44.36 12.06 -12.14
CA THR A 41 44.93 11.44 -13.33
C THR A 41 43.80 10.83 -14.15
N THR A 42 43.53 11.40 -15.32
CA THR A 42 42.49 10.90 -16.24
C THR A 42 43.12 9.99 -17.29
N ASN A 43 42.56 8.79 -17.48
CA ASN A 43 42.89 7.87 -18.55
C ASN A 43 41.59 7.43 -19.24
N ASP A 44 41.35 7.94 -20.45
CA ASP A 44 40.05 7.89 -21.12
C ASP A 44 38.91 8.38 -20.20
N ALA A 45 37.93 7.54 -19.88
CA ALA A 45 36.81 7.87 -18.98
C ALA A 45 37.07 7.55 -17.49
N ALA A 46 38.26 7.04 -17.14
CA ALA A 46 38.61 6.70 -15.76
C ALA A 46 39.45 7.81 -15.11
N HIS A 47 38.99 8.34 -13.98
CA HIS A 47 39.64 9.37 -13.20
C HIS A 47 40.18 8.78 -11.88
N THR A 48 41.50 8.69 -11.73
CA THR A 48 42.14 8.30 -10.46
C THR A 48 42.50 9.54 -9.65
N ILE A 49 41.92 9.63 -8.45
CA ILE A 49 42.12 10.73 -7.50
C ILE A 49 43.14 10.29 -6.44
N THR A 50 44.15 11.14 -6.22
CA THR A 50 45.30 10.87 -5.35
C THR A 50 45.75 12.16 -4.65
N GLY A 51 46.72 12.05 -3.73
CA GLY A 51 47.23 13.19 -2.97
C GLY A 51 46.24 13.58 -1.88
N GLY A 52 45.86 14.86 -1.81
CA GLY A 52 45.06 15.39 -0.70
C GLY A 52 45.90 15.69 0.54
N THR A 53 45.25 16.21 1.57
CA THR A 53 45.87 16.56 2.86
C THR A 53 45.19 15.78 3.98
N THR A 54 45.94 15.24 4.94
CA THR A 54 45.38 14.48 6.06
C THR A 54 45.32 15.30 7.36
N SER A 55 44.43 14.88 8.25
CA SER A 55 44.41 15.28 9.66
C SER A 55 45.63 14.76 10.43
N ALA A 56 45.88 15.29 11.64
CA ALA A 56 47.05 14.90 12.44
C ALA A 56 47.00 13.45 12.95
N ASP A 57 45.80 12.88 13.10
CA ASP A 57 45.55 11.47 13.40
C ASP A 57 45.58 10.55 12.15
N GLN A 58 45.66 11.14 10.95
CA GLN A 58 45.57 10.49 9.64
C GLN A 58 44.24 9.79 9.33
N GLN A 59 43.18 10.02 10.11
CA GLN A 59 41.87 9.39 9.91
C GLN A 59 41.00 10.11 8.87
N ASN A 60 41.20 11.42 8.66
CA ASN A 60 40.47 12.22 7.67
C ASN A 60 41.40 12.62 6.52
N LEU A 61 40.94 12.41 5.29
CA LEU A 61 41.61 12.81 4.05
C LEU A 61 40.78 13.89 3.34
N PHE A 62 41.37 15.06 3.13
CA PHE A 62 40.70 16.22 2.53
C PHE A 62 41.13 16.41 1.08
N HIS A 63 40.16 16.44 0.18
CA HIS A 63 40.29 16.78 -1.23
C HIS A 63 39.47 18.04 -1.57
N ARG A 64 39.94 18.80 -2.56
CA ARG A 64 39.17 19.93 -3.09
C ARG A 64 39.27 20.06 -4.60
N PHE A 65 38.14 20.39 -5.21
CA PHE A 65 37.92 20.50 -6.64
C PHE A 65 37.32 21.85 -6.99
N THR A 66 37.63 22.35 -8.18
CA THR A 66 36.92 23.49 -8.78
C THR A 66 35.70 23.00 -9.57
N GLU A 67 35.78 21.81 -10.17
CA GLU A 67 34.66 21.13 -10.81
C GLU A 67 34.75 19.63 -10.52
N PHE A 68 33.60 18.99 -10.30
CA PHE A 68 33.50 17.57 -10.02
C PHE A 68 32.26 17.02 -10.74
N ASN A 69 32.42 16.76 -12.04
CA ASN A 69 31.42 16.19 -12.93
C ASN A 69 31.90 14.84 -13.47
N LEU A 70 30.99 13.88 -13.59
CA LEU A 70 31.28 12.51 -14.05
C LEU A 70 30.21 12.09 -15.08
N PRO A 71 30.51 12.07 -16.39
CA PRO A 71 29.53 11.72 -17.42
C PRO A 71 29.27 10.21 -17.53
N THR A 72 28.25 9.84 -18.30
CA THR A 72 27.84 8.44 -18.57
C THR A 72 29.03 7.55 -18.94
N GLY A 73 29.20 6.44 -18.22
CA GLY A 73 30.26 5.46 -18.44
C GLY A 73 31.65 5.87 -17.94
N ALA A 74 31.80 7.03 -17.29
CA ALA A 74 33.02 7.42 -16.60
C ALA A 74 33.06 6.89 -15.16
N SER A 75 34.26 6.81 -14.58
CA SER A 75 34.47 6.44 -13.18
C SER A 75 35.44 7.35 -12.45
N ALA A 76 35.20 7.57 -11.15
CA ALA A 76 36.09 8.32 -10.27
C ALA A 76 36.53 7.43 -9.09
N THR A 77 37.82 7.09 -9.04
CA THR A 77 38.41 6.23 -8.00
C THR A 77 39.28 7.04 -7.06
N PHE A 78 38.86 7.18 -5.80
CA PHE A 78 39.68 7.74 -4.72
C PHE A 78 40.65 6.69 -4.20
N MET A 79 41.95 6.94 -4.35
CA MET A 79 43.01 6.09 -3.81
C MET A 79 43.43 6.58 -2.43
N THR A 80 43.36 5.70 -1.42
CA THR A 80 43.58 6.07 -0.01
C THR A 80 44.45 5.04 0.74
N ASP A 81 44.88 5.38 1.95
CA ASP A 81 45.63 4.50 2.86
C ASP A 81 44.65 3.77 3.83
N PRO A 82 44.90 2.49 4.20
CA PRO A 82 44.09 1.74 5.16
C PRO A 82 43.78 2.46 6.49
N ALA A 83 44.59 3.43 6.93
CA ALA A 83 44.35 4.20 8.15
C ALA A 83 43.26 5.29 8.02
N VAL A 84 42.87 5.67 6.80
CA VAL A 84 41.85 6.70 6.55
C VAL A 84 40.45 6.12 6.73
N LEU A 85 39.65 6.80 7.55
CA LEU A 85 38.25 6.48 7.86
C LEU A 85 37.25 7.39 7.12
N ASN A 86 37.62 8.63 6.80
CA ASN A 86 36.75 9.56 6.09
C ASN A 86 37.49 10.29 4.96
N ILE A 87 36.88 10.38 3.79
CA ILE A 87 37.34 11.17 2.64
C ILE A 87 36.36 12.32 2.44
N LEU A 88 36.82 13.56 2.64
CA LEU A 88 36.02 14.77 2.47
C LEU A 88 36.40 15.48 1.17
N SER A 89 35.48 15.46 0.20
CA SER A 89 35.64 16.02 -1.14
C SER A 89 34.79 17.28 -1.31
N GLY A 90 35.42 18.46 -1.20
CA GLY A 90 34.74 19.75 -1.38
C GLY A 90 34.83 20.29 -2.81
N VAL A 91 33.75 20.92 -3.30
CA VAL A 91 33.74 21.69 -4.56
C VAL A 91 33.67 23.19 -4.25
N ASN A 92 34.57 23.97 -4.85
CA ASN A 92 34.69 25.41 -4.61
C ASN A 92 34.50 26.30 -5.85
N GLY A 93 34.11 25.71 -6.98
CA GLY A 93 33.67 26.45 -8.15
C GLY A 93 32.23 26.97 -8.01
N SER A 94 31.70 27.50 -9.11
CA SER A 94 30.34 28.03 -9.24
C SER A 94 29.30 27.00 -9.71
N ASN A 95 29.72 25.76 -9.94
CA ASN A 95 28.96 24.78 -10.72
C ASN A 95 28.47 23.63 -9.82
N PRO A 96 27.23 23.12 -10.01
CA PRO A 96 26.78 21.90 -9.33
C PRO A 96 27.61 20.70 -9.78
N SER A 97 27.56 19.62 -9.00
CA SER A 97 28.19 18.34 -9.34
C SER A 97 27.21 17.43 -10.04
N ILE A 98 27.47 17.13 -11.31
CA ILE A 98 26.66 16.23 -12.14
C ILE A 98 27.38 14.89 -12.23
N ILE A 99 26.82 13.85 -11.61
CA ILE A 99 27.41 12.51 -11.51
C ILE A 99 26.46 11.51 -12.16
N ASP A 100 26.76 11.07 -13.37
CA ASP A 100 26.04 10.03 -14.12
C ASP A 100 26.98 8.84 -14.38
N GLY A 101 27.78 8.47 -13.37
CA GLY A 101 28.81 7.44 -13.49
C GLY A 101 29.23 6.86 -12.14
N LEU A 102 30.32 6.07 -12.16
CA LEU A 102 30.69 5.21 -11.04
C LEU A 102 31.69 5.88 -10.07
N LEU A 103 31.25 6.16 -8.84
CA LEU A 103 32.12 6.60 -7.74
C LEU A 103 32.72 5.39 -7.00
N GLN A 104 34.02 5.43 -6.71
CA GLN A 104 34.75 4.33 -6.07
C GLN A 104 35.75 4.80 -5.02
N VAL A 105 35.98 3.99 -3.98
CA VAL A 105 37.08 4.14 -3.01
C VAL A 105 37.93 2.87 -3.04
N SER A 106 39.26 3.02 -3.05
CA SER A 106 40.21 1.92 -3.11
C SER A 106 41.39 2.14 -2.18
N GLY A 107 41.70 1.14 -1.36
CA GLY A 107 42.80 1.15 -0.39
C GLY A 107 42.37 1.19 1.08
N SER A 108 41.13 1.58 1.39
CA SER A 108 40.54 1.46 2.73
C SER A 108 39.01 1.30 2.67
N ASN A 109 38.38 1.25 3.85
CA ASN A 109 36.93 1.25 4.02
C ASN A 109 36.41 2.64 4.41
N ALA A 110 37.04 3.70 3.88
CA ALA A 110 36.68 5.07 4.23
C ALA A 110 35.29 5.46 3.72
N ASN A 111 34.56 6.20 4.57
CA ASN A 111 33.35 6.92 4.20
C ASN A 111 33.67 8.02 3.18
N LEU A 112 32.79 8.25 2.21
CA LEU A 112 32.97 9.29 1.18
C LEU A 112 31.94 10.40 1.34
N PHE A 113 32.42 11.60 1.67
CA PHE A 113 31.62 12.84 1.73
C PHE A 113 31.87 13.68 0.47
N LEU A 114 30.82 13.93 -0.30
CA LEU A 114 30.80 14.85 -1.44
C LEU A 114 30.06 16.14 -1.04
N VAL A 115 30.77 17.27 -1.04
CA VAL A 115 30.28 18.56 -0.53
C VAL A 115 30.27 19.60 -1.65
N ASN A 116 29.09 20.04 -2.13
CA ASN A 116 28.99 21.10 -3.14
C ASN A 116 27.79 22.05 -2.86
N PRO A 117 28.03 23.28 -2.38
CA PRO A 117 26.97 24.25 -2.09
C PRO A 117 26.17 24.74 -3.30
N ASN A 118 26.63 24.48 -4.54
CA ASN A 118 25.90 24.87 -5.75
C ASN A 118 24.89 23.80 -6.22
N GLY A 119 24.92 22.60 -5.63
CA GLY A 119 23.98 21.50 -5.91
C GLY A 119 24.66 20.20 -6.33
N ILE A 120 23.93 19.09 -6.21
CA ILE A 120 24.39 17.75 -6.61
C ILE A 120 23.26 17.05 -7.38
N LEU A 121 23.56 16.51 -8.55
CA LEU A 121 22.65 15.72 -9.37
C LEU A 121 23.32 14.36 -9.64
N LEU A 122 22.76 13.30 -9.07
CA LEU A 122 23.14 11.91 -9.30
C LEU A 122 22.20 11.35 -10.38
N GLY A 123 22.71 11.20 -11.60
CA GLY A 123 21.95 10.76 -12.78
C GLY A 123 21.63 9.26 -12.79
N PRO A 124 20.85 8.78 -13.77
CA PRO A 124 20.39 7.38 -13.86
C PRO A 124 21.52 6.34 -13.85
N ASN A 125 22.69 6.69 -14.39
CA ASN A 125 23.85 5.81 -14.46
C ASN A 125 24.81 6.02 -13.26
N ALA A 126 24.43 6.84 -12.28
CA ALA A 126 25.17 7.01 -11.04
C ALA A 126 25.16 5.71 -10.24
N ALA A 127 26.36 5.26 -9.86
CA ALA A 127 26.55 4.04 -9.09
C ALA A 127 27.69 4.20 -8.09
N LEU A 128 27.64 3.41 -7.01
CA LEU A 128 28.62 3.42 -5.94
C LEU A 128 29.37 2.07 -5.88
N ASN A 129 30.67 2.12 -5.65
CA ASN A 129 31.50 0.98 -5.27
C ASN A 129 32.39 1.40 -4.10
N LEU A 130 31.79 1.42 -2.91
CA LEU A 130 32.37 1.91 -1.66
C LEU A 130 32.35 0.77 -0.65
N GLN A 131 33.42 0.67 0.15
CA GLN A 131 33.49 -0.27 1.29
C GLN A 131 33.03 0.35 2.61
N GLY A 132 32.58 1.61 2.57
CA GLY A 132 32.09 2.39 3.69
C GLY A 132 30.90 3.25 3.25
N SER A 133 30.42 4.11 4.15
CA SER A 133 29.21 4.92 3.96
C SER A 133 29.38 6.06 2.95
N PHE A 134 28.28 6.51 2.35
CA PHE A 134 28.23 7.63 1.40
C PHE A 134 27.46 8.82 1.95
N THR A 135 27.93 10.04 1.70
CA THR A 135 27.24 11.28 2.07
C THR A 135 27.35 12.31 0.96
N ALA A 136 26.22 12.76 0.40
CA ALA A 136 26.16 13.86 -0.55
C ALA A 136 25.45 15.05 0.11
N VAL A 137 26.12 16.21 0.17
CA VAL A 137 25.64 17.36 0.95
C VAL A 137 25.92 18.72 0.31
N THR A 138 24.97 19.66 0.40
CA THR A 138 25.10 21.04 -0.14
C THR A 138 25.43 22.10 0.91
N ALA A 139 25.97 21.69 2.06
CA ALA A 139 26.44 22.58 3.12
C ALA A 139 27.72 23.34 2.72
N ASP A 140 27.88 24.59 3.16
CA ASP A 140 29.11 25.36 2.91
C ASP A 140 30.27 24.98 3.83
N GLN A 141 29.98 24.34 4.97
CA GLN A 141 30.99 23.88 5.94
C GLN A 141 30.63 22.53 6.56
N VAL A 142 31.66 21.70 6.77
CA VAL A 142 31.61 20.48 7.57
C VAL A 142 32.42 20.71 8.85
N ASN A 143 31.77 20.63 10.01
CA ASN A 143 32.37 20.99 11.31
C ASN A 143 32.85 19.75 12.07
N PHE A 144 33.92 19.95 12.84
CA PHE A 144 34.59 18.99 13.73
C PHE A 144 34.68 19.60 15.14
N ALA A 145 35.09 18.81 16.14
CA ALA A 145 35.22 19.26 17.53
C ALA A 145 36.07 20.55 17.71
N THR A 146 37.10 20.70 16.87
CA THR A 146 38.14 21.75 16.99
C THR A 146 38.29 22.67 15.77
N GLY A 147 37.36 22.61 14.80
CA GLY A 147 37.40 23.47 13.61
C GLY A 147 36.35 23.11 12.57
N ALA A 148 36.45 23.71 11.37
CA ALA A 148 35.55 23.41 10.25
C ALA A 148 36.30 23.31 8.91
N PHE A 149 35.91 22.34 8.10
CA PHE A 149 36.22 22.26 6.68
C PHE A 149 35.16 23.04 5.90
N GLY A 150 35.38 24.34 5.72
CA GLY A 150 34.65 25.11 4.71
C GLY A 150 35.13 24.74 3.31
N VAL A 151 34.24 24.72 2.31
CA VAL A 151 34.66 24.53 0.91
C VAL A 151 35.43 25.73 0.35
N ILE A 152 35.32 26.91 0.98
CA ILE A 152 36.14 28.09 0.70
C ILE A 152 37.14 28.32 1.83
N GLY A 153 38.36 28.71 1.47
CA GLY A 153 39.43 29.06 2.41
C GLY A 153 40.42 27.92 2.66
N SER A 154 41.34 28.15 3.60
CA SER A 154 42.42 27.22 3.95
C SER A 154 42.35 26.91 5.45
N PRO A 155 41.57 25.91 5.87
CA PRO A 155 41.51 25.50 7.27
C PRO A 155 42.82 24.84 7.72
N ASP A 156 43.04 24.77 9.03
CA ASP A 156 44.12 23.98 9.60
C ASP A 156 43.71 22.49 9.61
N TYR A 157 43.95 21.80 8.49
CA TYR A 157 43.60 20.39 8.30
C TYR A 157 44.12 19.48 9.42
N ALA A 158 45.29 19.81 10.01
CA ALA A 158 45.86 19.02 11.09
C ALA A 158 45.01 19.06 12.37
N ALA A 159 44.22 20.12 12.57
CA ALA A 159 43.30 20.29 13.70
C ALA A 159 41.88 19.72 13.43
N LEU A 160 41.62 19.17 12.24
CA LEU A 160 40.35 18.52 11.87
C LEU A 160 40.44 17.01 12.08
N VAL A 161 40.66 16.62 13.34
CA VAL A 161 40.69 15.22 13.82
C VAL A 161 39.28 14.74 14.19
N GLU A 162 39.14 13.43 14.42
CA GLU A 162 37.84 12.76 14.73
C GLU A 162 36.82 12.82 13.56
N ALA A 163 35.65 12.19 13.73
CA ALA A 163 34.61 12.19 12.70
C ALA A 163 33.92 13.58 12.56
N PRO A 164 33.36 13.90 11.38
CA PRO A 164 32.47 15.06 11.20
C PRO A 164 31.31 15.07 12.20
N GLN A 165 30.98 16.24 12.76
CA GLN A 165 29.97 16.40 13.83
C GLN A 165 28.76 17.25 13.43
N SER A 166 28.89 18.14 12.43
CA SER A 166 27.75 18.92 11.92
C SER A 166 28.03 19.53 10.55
N PHE A 167 26.97 19.99 9.89
CA PHE A 167 26.97 20.65 8.60
C PHE A 167 26.32 22.04 8.73
N SER A 168 27.00 23.08 8.23
CA SER A 168 26.48 24.45 8.24
C SER A 168 25.87 24.79 6.89
N PHE A 169 24.61 25.24 6.89
CA PHE A 169 23.88 25.75 5.74
C PHE A 169 23.71 27.26 5.89
N SER A 170 24.82 28.00 5.81
CA SER A 170 24.88 29.46 6.03
C SER A 170 24.24 30.28 4.90
N LEU A 171 23.90 29.64 3.77
CA LEU A 171 23.23 30.27 2.64
C LEU A 171 21.72 30.43 2.92
N GLU A 172 21.13 31.56 2.56
CA GLU A 172 19.69 31.83 2.66
C GLU A 172 18.84 30.87 1.83
N GLN A 173 19.39 30.36 0.72
CA GLN A 173 18.78 29.37 -0.16
C GLN A 173 19.85 28.32 -0.50
N PRO A 174 19.94 27.20 0.25
CA PRO A 174 20.86 26.12 -0.09
C PRO A 174 20.42 25.37 -1.36
N ALA A 175 21.37 24.78 -2.08
CA ALA A 175 21.10 24.06 -3.33
C ALA A 175 20.41 22.72 -3.13
N SER A 176 19.86 22.16 -4.21
CA SER A 176 19.23 20.84 -4.20
C SER A 176 20.21 19.67 -4.31
N VAL A 177 19.83 18.53 -3.74
CA VAL A 177 20.35 17.20 -4.08
C VAL A 177 19.27 16.44 -4.86
N VAL A 178 19.63 15.86 -6.00
CA VAL A 178 18.72 15.02 -6.80
C VAL A 178 19.36 13.65 -6.99
N ASN A 179 18.62 12.58 -6.74
CA ASN A 179 19.00 11.21 -7.08
C ASN A 179 18.02 10.56 -8.06
N ALA A 180 18.55 10.15 -9.21
CA ALA A 180 17.89 9.30 -10.21
C ALA A 180 18.65 7.98 -10.44
N GLY A 181 19.82 7.79 -9.81
CA GLY A 181 20.67 6.61 -9.99
C GLY A 181 20.43 5.51 -8.96
N ASN A 182 21.28 4.47 -9.00
CA ASN A 182 21.24 3.34 -8.08
C ASN A 182 22.39 3.43 -7.07
N LEU A 183 22.09 3.96 -5.88
CA LEU A 183 23.04 4.20 -4.80
C LEU A 183 23.05 3.03 -3.83
N ARG A 184 23.94 2.06 -4.05
CA ARG A 184 24.07 0.87 -3.19
C ARG A 184 25.39 0.84 -2.40
N VAL A 185 25.29 0.58 -1.10
CA VAL A 185 26.45 0.35 -0.21
C VAL A 185 26.50 -1.10 0.30
N LEU A 186 27.54 -1.45 1.05
CA LEU A 186 27.66 -2.76 1.70
C LEU A 186 26.71 -2.88 2.92
N PRO A 187 26.38 -4.11 3.37
CA PRO A 187 25.50 -4.28 4.51
C PRO A 187 26.03 -3.61 5.80
N GLY A 188 25.16 -2.93 6.52
CA GLY A 188 25.47 -2.15 7.73
C GLY A 188 26.05 -0.75 7.48
N GLU A 189 26.39 -0.40 6.24
CA GLU A 189 26.82 0.96 5.87
C GLU A 189 25.61 1.89 5.64
N SER A 190 25.86 3.20 5.51
CA SER A 190 24.81 4.21 5.40
C SER A 190 24.89 5.05 4.12
N VAL A 191 23.74 5.55 3.65
CA VAL A 191 23.64 6.57 2.59
C VAL A 191 22.92 7.80 3.12
N ILE A 192 23.56 8.96 3.01
CA ILE A 192 23.03 10.24 3.52
C ILE A 192 22.94 11.25 2.36
N LEU A 193 21.74 11.74 2.07
CA LEU A 193 21.49 12.82 1.11
C LEU A 193 20.94 14.04 1.86
N MET A 194 21.63 15.17 1.80
CA MET A 194 21.24 16.36 2.56
C MET A 194 21.41 17.66 1.75
N GLY A 195 20.34 18.44 1.60
CA GLY A 195 20.39 19.67 0.82
C GLY A 195 19.29 20.67 1.18
N GLY A 196 19.26 21.79 0.48
CA GLY A 196 18.15 22.75 0.58
C GLY A 196 16.82 22.11 0.19
N GLN A 197 16.85 21.33 -0.89
CA GLN A 197 15.78 20.42 -1.31
C GLN A 197 16.41 19.06 -1.60
N VAL A 198 15.67 17.97 -1.37
CA VAL A 198 16.10 16.64 -1.82
C VAL A 198 15.00 15.98 -2.63
N LEU A 199 15.34 15.49 -3.82
CA LEU A 199 14.44 14.73 -4.70
C LEU A 199 15.06 13.36 -4.99
N ASN A 200 14.42 12.28 -4.52
CA ASN A 200 14.73 10.92 -4.95
C ASN A 200 13.71 10.45 -6.00
N THR A 201 14.21 9.81 -7.05
CA THR A 201 13.46 9.09 -8.10
C THR A 201 14.13 7.76 -8.46
N GLY A 202 15.41 7.60 -8.15
CA GLY A 202 16.15 6.35 -8.32
C GLY A 202 16.09 5.43 -7.10
N THR A 203 17.06 4.52 -7.00
CA THR A 203 17.16 3.55 -5.90
C THR A 203 18.22 3.96 -4.90
N ILE A 204 17.94 3.80 -3.60
CA ILE A 204 18.95 3.82 -2.53
C ILE A 204 18.85 2.52 -1.74
N ALA A 205 19.95 1.76 -1.66
CA ALA A 205 19.98 0.47 -1.00
C ALA A 205 21.14 0.37 0.02
N ALA A 206 20.80 0.21 1.30
CA ALA A 206 21.74 0.07 2.41
C ALA A 206 21.33 -1.10 3.34
N PRO A 207 21.57 -2.37 2.93
CA PRO A 207 21.04 -3.56 3.61
C PRO A 207 21.41 -3.65 5.09
N GLY A 208 20.42 -3.70 6.00
CA GLY A 208 20.65 -3.68 7.45
C GLY A 208 21.41 -2.43 7.97
N GLY A 209 21.49 -1.38 7.16
CA GLY A 209 22.19 -0.12 7.43
C GLY A 209 21.22 1.04 7.62
N ASN A 210 21.63 2.26 7.26
CA ASN A 210 20.79 3.45 7.42
C ASN A 210 20.69 4.29 6.14
N ILE A 211 19.50 4.76 5.81
CA ILE A 211 19.27 5.80 4.79
C ILE A 211 18.75 7.05 5.49
N LEU A 212 19.39 8.20 5.26
CA LEU A 212 18.94 9.50 5.72
C LEU A 212 18.76 10.44 4.54
N VAL A 213 17.52 10.88 4.31
CA VAL A 213 17.19 11.95 3.37
C VAL A 213 16.74 13.17 4.17
N SER A 214 17.42 14.30 4.02
CA SER A 214 17.14 15.50 4.82
C SER A 214 17.16 16.78 3.96
N ALA A 215 16.01 17.42 3.83
CA ALA A 215 15.88 18.77 3.30
C ALA A 215 16.01 19.79 4.45
N VAL A 216 16.75 20.87 4.21
CA VAL A 216 17.26 21.78 5.26
C VAL A 216 17.04 23.24 4.85
N ASP A 217 16.40 24.01 5.71
CA ASP A 217 16.21 25.44 5.49
C ASP A 217 17.51 26.26 5.59
N GLY A 218 17.57 27.37 4.85
CA GLY A 218 18.72 28.27 4.87
C GLY A 218 18.95 28.93 6.23
N GLY A 219 20.22 29.11 6.60
CA GLY A 219 20.61 29.62 7.92
C GLY A 219 20.65 28.56 9.03
N SER A 220 20.66 27.27 8.69
CA SER A 220 20.62 26.16 9.65
C SER A 220 21.98 25.52 9.93
N LEU A 221 22.12 24.96 11.13
CA LEU A 221 23.17 24.02 11.52
C LEU A 221 22.53 22.66 11.74
N VAL A 222 23.03 21.62 11.05
CA VAL A 222 22.55 20.25 11.18
C VAL A 222 23.62 19.42 11.88
N ARG A 223 23.33 18.89 13.07
CA ARG A 223 24.32 18.17 13.91
C ARG A 223 24.10 16.67 13.81
N ILE A 224 25.17 15.90 13.58
CA ILE A 224 25.14 14.44 13.53
C ILE A 224 25.92 13.89 14.71
N ALA A 225 25.26 13.12 15.58
CA ALA A 225 25.93 12.41 16.66
C ALA A 225 26.54 11.07 16.19
N GLN A 226 27.82 10.85 16.51
CA GLN A 226 28.52 9.56 16.44
C GLN A 226 29.49 9.48 17.64
N ALA A 227 29.76 8.35 18.30
CA ALA A 227 29.26 6.98 18.11
C ALA A 227 28.92 6.34 19.47
N GLY A 228 28.06 5.31 19.48
CA GLY A 228 27.65 4.59 20.70
C GLY A 228 26.38 5.13 21.38
N GLN A 229 25.68 6.06 20.74
CA GLN A 229 24.31 6.48 21.06
C GLN A 229 23.51 6.57 19.75
N LEU A 230 22.18 6.54 19.86
CA LEU A 230 21.22 6.66 18.74
C LEU A 230 21.55 7.86 17.84
N LEU A 231 21.23 7.76 16.54
CA LEU A 231 21.39 8.88 15.60
C LEU A 231 20.51 10.06 16.04
N ASN A 232 21.14 11.06 16.67
CA ASN A 232 20.49 12.32 17.01
C ASN A 232 20.83 13.35 15.94
N LEU A 233 19.80 13.86 15.26
CA LEU A 233 19.91 14.92 14.25
C LEU A 233 19.30 16.22 14.79
N GLU A 234 20.12 17.10 15.36
CA GLU A 234 19.64 18.41 15.84
C GLU A 234 19.77 19.46 14.72
N VAL A 235 18.65 20.07 14.31
CA VAL A 235 18.65 21.22 13.38
C VAL A 235 18.40 22.50 14.16
N THR A 236 19.36 23.42 14.16
CA THR A 236 19.27 24.69 14.90
C THR A 236 19.54 25.88 13.98
N ALA A 237 18.79 26.96 14.13
CA ALA A 237 19.10 28.23 13.45
C ALA A 237 20.47 28.77 13.90
N LEU A 238 21.32 29.16 12.94
CA LEU A 238 22.60 29.79 13.19
C LEU A 238 22.39 31.18 13.81
N ALA A 239 22.90 31.39 15.03
CA ALA A 239 22.76 32.65 15.75
C ALA A 239 23.39 33.84 14.99
N GLU A 240 22.54 34.77 14.54
CA GLU A 240 22.82 36.03 13.81
C GLU A 240 24.29 36.25 13.41
N VAL A 241 24.78 35.46 12.44
CA VAL A 241 26.15 35.56 11.97
C VAL A 241 26.29 36.85 11.17
N ALA A 242 27.12 37.77 11.67
CA ALA A 242 27.33 39.09 11.09
C ALA A 242 27.70 39.03 9.59
N SER A 243 26.71 39.35 8.74
CA SER A 243 26.79 39.64 7.30
C SER A 243 28.15 39.40 6.64
N VAL A 244 28.42 38.13 6.30
CA VAL A 244 29.58 37.78 5.47
C VAL A 244 29.42 38.48 4.11
N THR A 245 30.42 39.26 3.74
CA THR A 245 30.34 40.15 2.58
C THR A 245 30.69 39.40 1.30
N ALA A 246 29.79 39.44 0.32
CA ALA A 246 29.81 38.74 -0.96
C ALA A 246 29.54 37.23 -0.88
N THR A 247 28.36 36.81 -1.37
CA THR A 247 28.04 35.41 -1.68
C THR A 247 28.96 34.92 -2.80
N ALA A 248 29.85 33.99 -2.45
CA ALA A 248 30.78 33.37 -3.40
C ALA A 248 30.13 32.24 -4.21
N PHE A 249 28.93 31.81 -3.81
CA PHE A 249 28.11 30.79 -4.46
C PHE A 249 26.81 31.40 -4.97
N SER A 250 26.29 30.81 -6.05
CA SER A 250 24.98 31.11 -6.62
C SER A 250 24.29 29.79 -6.95
N PRO A 251 23.69 29.12 -5.94
CA PRO A 251 22.91 27.90 -6.11
C PRO A 251 21.90 27.99 -7.24
N LEU A 252 21.74 26.90 -8.00
CA LEU A 252 20.61 26.74 -8.90
C LEU A 252 19.38 26.31 -8.08
N SER A 253 18.21 26.81 -8.44
CA SER A 253 16.94 26.23 -7.98
C SER A 253 16.72 24.83 -8.57
N LEU A 254 15.85 24.02 -7.97
CA LEU A 254 15.56 22.67 -8.47
C LEU A 254 15.09 22.65 -9.95
N PRO A 255 14.16 23.52 -10.41
CA PRO A 255 13.82 23.60 -11.83
C PRO A 255 15.01 23.96 -12.74
N GLU A 256 15.89 24.87 -12.30
CA GLU A 256 17.09 25.24 -13.06
C GLU A 256 18.11 24.10 -13.11
N LEU A 257 18.33 23.36 -12.01
CA LEU A 257 19.23 22.21 -11.95
C LEU A 257 18.78 21.08 -12.91
N LEU A 258 17.47 20.85 -12.99
CA LEU A 258 16.86 19.85 -13.88
C LEU A 258 16.82 20.29 -15.35
N THR A 259 16.52 21.56 -15.65
CA THR A 259 16.37 22.05 -17.04
C THR A 259 17.67 22.52 -17.70
N SER A 260 18.68 22.91 -16.93
CA SER A 260 19.97 23.38 -17.47
C SER A 260 20.89 22.25 -17.97
N ASN A 261 20.53 21.00 -17.71
CA ASN A 261 21.36 19.81 -17.92
C ASN A 261 20.66 18.75 -18.77
N ALA A 262 21.40 18.08 -19.66
CA ALA A 262 20.85 17.16 -20.66
C ALA A 262 20.42 15.78 -20.11
N ILE A 263 20.14 15.67 -18.80
CA ILE A 263 19.69 14.43 -18.14
C ILE A 263 18.15 14.26 -18.23
N ALA A 264 17.46 15.25 -18.81
CA ALA A 264 16.01 15.29 -19.08
C ALA A 264 15.46 14.22 -20.07
N GLN A 265 16.14 13.08 -20.24
CA GLN A 265 15.65 11.91 -20.98
C GLN A 265 15.42 10.67 -20.11
N ALA A 266 15.72 10.72 -18.81
CA ALA A 266 15.75 9.53 -17.95
C ALA A 266 15.44 9.80 -16.47
N THR A 267 14.78 10.91 -16.17
CA THR A 267 14.19 11.18 -14.85
C THR A 267 12.68 11.18 -14.98
N ASP A 268 11.96 10.55 -14.05
CA ASP A 268 10.49 10.57 -13.95
C ASP A 268 9.94 11.92 -13.47
N VAL A 269 10.51 13.01 -13.99
CA VAL A 269 10.37 14.37 -13.52
C VAL A 269 10.19 15.29 -14.72
N THR A 270 9.01 15.88 -14.85
CA THR A 270 8.69 16.87 -15.88
C THR A 270 8.74 18.27 -15.26
N VAL A 271 9.49 19.19 -15.89
CA VAL A 271 9.47 20.61 -15.52
C VAL A 271 8.56 21.36 -16.49
N ASN A 272 7.45 21.89 -15.96
CA ASN A 272 6.42 22.55 -16.73
C ASN A 272 6.84 23.97 -17.16
N ALA A 273 6.17 24.50 -18.20
CA ALA A 273 6.49 25.80 -18.78
C ALA A 273 6.25 27.01 -17.84
N ASP A 274 5.57 26.79 -16.71
CA ASP A 274 5.37 27.76 -15.64
C ASP A 274 6.42 27.69 -14.51
N GLY A 275 7.33 26.71 -14.57
CA GLY A 275 8.37 26.47 -13.57
C GLY A 275 7.98 25.49 -12.47
N THR A 276 6.76 24.92 -12.50
CA THR A 276 6.39 23.82 -11.61
C THR A 276 7.07 22.51 -12.02
N ILE A 277 7.20 21.58 -11.08
CA ILE A 277 7.73 20.24 -11.30
C ILE A 277 6.61 19.23 -11.01
N THR A 278 6.40 18.27 -11.89
CA THR A 278 5.45 17.15 -11.70
C THR A 278 6.17 15.83 -11.97
N LEU A 279 5.83 14.77 -11.25
CA LEU A 279 6.41 13.45 -11.48
C LEU A 279 5.64 12.72 -12.60
N SER A 280 6.29 11.75 -13.26
CA SER A 280 5.65 10.96 -14.33
C SER A 280 4.58 10.01 -13.78
N GLU A 281 4.78 9.52 -12.55
CA GLU A 281 3.89 8.55 -11.88
C GLU A 281 2.88 9.21 -10.94
N SER A 282 3.00 10.52 -10.68
CA SER A 282 2.09 11.27 -9.81
C SER A 282 1.82 12.67 -10.36
N ALA A 283 0.54 12.99 -10.57
CA ALA A 283 0.09 14.30 -11.08
C ALA A 283 0.30 15.46 -10.08
N VAL A 284 0.89 15.18 -8.92
CA VAL A 284 1.19 16.13 -7.84
C VAL A 284 2.35 17.05 -8.23
N ALA A 285 2.15 18.35 -8.02
CA ALA A 285 3.21 19.35 -8.21
C ALA A 285 4.16 19.37 -7.00
N VAL A 286 5.45 19.16 -7.24
CA VAL A 286 6.52 19.18 -6.24
C VAL A 286 6.82 20.63 -5.82
N PRO A 287 6.81 20.96 -4.51
CA PRO A 287 7.21 22.28 -4.01
C PRO A 287 8.69 22.55 -4.29
N THR A 288 9.02 23.80 -4.64
CA THR A 288 10.37 24.18 -5.09
C THR A 288 11.09 25.12 -4.12
N HIS A 289 10.67 25.17 -2.85
CA HIS A 289 11.32 25.95 -1.79
C HIS A 289 12.24 25.08 -0.92
N PRO A 290 13.27 25.65 -0.26
CA PRO A 290 14.05 24.93 0.75
C PRO A 290 13.18 24.28 1.84
N GLY A 291 13.74 23.27 2.51
CA GLY A 291 13.02 22.43 3.45
C GLY A 291 12.13 21.36 2.79
N THR A 292 12.08 21.26 1.45
CA THR A 292 11.26 20.25 0.75
C THR A 292 12.04 18.96 0.46
N ALA A 293 11.54 17.83 0.95
CA ALA A 293 12.01 16.49 0.58
C ALA A 293 10.91 15.74 -0.20
N VAL A 294 11.22 15.21 -1.38
CA VAL A 294 10.31 14.34 -2.14
C VAL A 294 10.99 13.02 -2.46
N ILE A 295 10.30 11.93 -2.13
CA ILE A 295 10.71 10.56 -2.42
C ILE A 295 9.75 9.97 -3.45
N SER A 296 10.32 9.42 -4.50
CA SER A 296 9.71 8.52 -5.48
C SER A 296 10.77 7.45 -5.81
N GLY A 297 10.36 6.31 -6.35
CA GLY A 297 11.24 5.14 -6.48
C GLY A 297 11.55 4.47 -5.12
N LEU A 298 12.67 3.75 -5.05
CA LEU A 298 12.95 2.77 -3.99
C LEU A 298 13.97 3.24 -2.94
N LEU A 299 13.61 3.14 -1.66
CA LEU A 299 14.52 3.18 -0.51
C LEU A 299 14.49 1.83 0.23
N GLU A 300 15.61 1.13 0.30
CA GLU A 300 15.68 -0.24 0.86
C GLU A 300 16.80 -0.39 1.91
N THR A 301 16.47 -0.94 3.08
CA THR A 301 17.47 -1.36 4.09
C THR A 301 17.28 -2.81 4.54
N ASP A 302 16.75 -3.63 3.65
CA ASP A 302 16.33 -5.01 3.94
C ASP A 302 17.50 -5.93 4.29
N SER A 303 17.22 -6.97 5.07
CA SER A 303 18.26 -7.68 5.82
C SER A 303 17.92 -9.13 6.11
N THR A 304 18.93 -10.02 6.08
CA THR A 304 18.83 -11.41 6.57
C THR A 304 18.93 -11.50 8.11
N GLY A 305 18.64 -10.40 8.80
CA GLY A 305 18.60 -10.26 10.25
C GLY A 305 17.51 -9.25 10.60
N GLN A 306 17.79 -8.31 11.51
CA GLN A 306 16.93 -7.13 11.67
C GLN A 306 17.03 -6.25 10.44
N GLY A 307 15.90 -5.70 9.97
CA GLY A 307 15.87 -4.61 9.00
C GLY A 307 16.59 -3.34 9.49
N GLY A 308 17.04 -2.50 8.56
CA GLY A 308 17.74 -1.25 8.86
C GLY A 308 16.81 -0.07 9.20
N GLN A 309 17.33 1.14 9.07
CA GLN A 309 16.60 2.38 9.33
C GLN A 309 16.51 3.29 8.09
N ILE A 310 15.32 3.81 7.80
CA ILE A 310 15.09 4.85 6.79
C ILE A 310 14.47 6.07 7.48
N THR A 311 15.12 7.23 7.33
CA THR A 311 14.68 8.49 7.93
C THR A 311 14.58 9.57 6.86
N VAL A 312 13.39 10.16 6.67
CA VAL A 312 13.09 11.23 5.72
C VAL A 312 12.63 12.46 6.49
N LEU A 313 13.33 13.59 6.30
CA LEU A 313 13.14 14.82 7.07
C LEU A 313 13.12 16.05 6.17
N GLY A 314 12.35 17.05 6.58
CA GLY A 314 12.20 18.34 5.92
C GLY A 314 10.97 19.07 6.47
N THR A 315 10.89 20.37 6.24
CA THR A 315 9.72 21.20 6.57
C THR A 315 8.48 20.77 5.76
N THR A 316 8.67 20.24 4.55
CA THR A 316 7.61 19.69 3.70
C THR A 316 8.07 18.37 3.08
N ILE A 317 7.31 17.30 3.25
CA ILE A 317 7.70 15.95 2.81
C ILE A 317 6.60 15.33 1.95
N GLY A 318 6.98 14.75 0.81
CA GLY A 318 6.10 13.97 -0.07
C GLY A 318 6.69 12.61 -0.44
N LEU A 319 5.95 11.54 -0.18
CA LEU A 319 6.18 10.20 -0.74
C LEU A 319 5.17 10.01 -1.87
N LEU A 320 5.66 9.85 -3.10
CA LEU A 320 4.89 9.84 -4.34
C LEU A 320 5.25 8.61 -5.17
N ALA A 321 4.36 7.60 -5.21
CA ALA A 321 4.66 6.26 -5.70
C ALA A 321 6.00 5.73 -5.15
N ALA A 322 6.25 5.95 -3.85
CA ALA A 322 7.49 5.57 -3.19
C ALA A 322 7.43 4.14 -2.66
N GLU A 323 8.46 3.34 -2.93
CA GLU A 323 8.68 2.05 -2.28
C GLU A 323 9.71 2.23 -1.17
N VAL A 324 9.32 1.95 0.08
CA VAL A 324 10.19 2.11 1.25
C VAL A 324 10.19 0.81 2.05
N SER A 325 11.30 0.06 2.04
CA SER A 325 11.41 -1.22 2.75
C SER A 325 12.52 -1.20 3.80
N THR A 326 12.18 -1.74 4.96
CA THR A 326 13.07 -1.99 6.11
C THR A 326 12.85 -3.42 6.61
N THR A 327 12.58 -4.35 5.71
CA THR A 327 12.13 -5.70 6.03
C THR A 327 13.30 -6.57 6.55
N GLY A 328 13.04 -7.39 7.57
CA GLY A 328 14.05 -8.28 8.15
C GLY A 328 13.60 -9.74 8.26
N GLU A 329 14.53 -10.69 8.06
CA GLU A 329 14.24 -12.10 8.35
C GLU A 329 14.02 -12.35 9.85
N SER A 330 14.72 -11.62 10.73
CA SER A 330 14.70 -11.81 12.19
C SER A 330 14.01 -10.69 12.98
N GLY A 331 13.31 -9.77 12.30
CA GLY A 331 12.62 -8.61 12.90
C GLY A 331 12.60 -7.39 11.98
N GLY A 332 11.51 -6.63 11.99
CA GLY A 332 11.32 -5.45 11.13
C GLY A 332 12.15 -4.24 11.53
N GLY A 333 12.53 -3.42 10.56
CA GLY A 333 13.36 -2.22 10.76
C GLY A 333 12.57 -0.98 11.21
N THR A 334 13.05 0.21 10.87
CA THR A 334 12.42 1.48 11.27
C THR A 334 12.32 2.48 10.14
N ILE A 335 11.12 2.92 9.81
CA ILE A 335 10.81 4.02 8.88
C ILE A 335 10.35 5.24 9.69
N ARG A 336 10.96 6.39 9.45
CA ARG A 336 10.57 7.69 10.04
C ARG A 336 10.40 8.73 8.96
N VAL A 337 9.23 9.34 8.86
CA VAL A 337 8.90 10.40 7.90
C VAL A 337 8.35 11.59 8.67
N GLY A 338 9.09 12.70 8.65
CA GLY A 338 8.64 13.97 9.22
C GLY A 338 8.72 14.10 10.73
N GLY A 339 9.20 13.10 11.47
CA GLY A 339 9.47 13.27 12.91
C GLY A 339 9.96 12.01 13.62
N ASP A 340 10.19 12.18 14.91
CA ASP A 340 10.24 11.10 15.91
C ASP A 340 8.81 10.74 16.38
N TYR A 341 8.69 9.65 17.14
CA TYR A 341 7.43 9.17 17.73
C TYR A 341 6.71 10.27 18.53
N MET A 342 5.40 10.45 18.30
CA MET A 342 4.57 11.51 18.90
C MET A 342 5.14 12.94 18.72
N GLY A 343 5.94 13.19 17.68
CA GLY A 343 6.63 14.47 17.46
C GLY A 343 7.64 14.83 18.54
N GLY A 344 8.01 13.87 19.39
CA GLY A 344 8.93 14.06 20.50
C GLY A 344 10.40 13.93 20.07
N GLY A 345 11.20 13.32 20.94
CA GLY A 345 12.57 12.92 20.61
C GLY A 345 13.54 14.07 20.35
N LEU A 346 14.36 13.92 19.30
CA LEU A 346 15.46 14.82 18.96
C LEU A 346 15.56 15.14 17.47
N LEU A 347 14.83 14.41 16.60
CA LEU A 347 14.72 14.75 15.18
C LEU A 347 13.88 16.02 14.97
N PRO A 348 14.15 16.82 13.91
CA PRO A 348 13.28 17.92 13.53
C PRO A 348 11.92 17.40 13.04
N THR A 349 10.85 18.12 13.33
CA THR A 349 9.50 17.81 12.85
C THR A 349 9.18 18.57 11.56
N ALA A 350 8.42 17.92 10.66
CA ALA A 350 7.91 18.51 9.44
C ALA A 350 6.69 19.39 9.72
N ALA A 351 6.44 20.43 8.93
CA ALA A 351 5.16 21.12 8.96
C ALA A 351 4.07 20.31 8.23
N VAL A 352 4.42 19.71 7.09
CA VAL A 352 3.50 18.90 6.28
C VAL A 352 4.17 17.60 5.81
N THR A 353 3.48 16.48 6.03
CA THR A 353 3.87 15.14 5.56
C THR A 353 2.75 14.57 4.70
N PHE A 354 3.06 14.13 3.49
CA PHE A 354 2.11 13.54 2.54
C PHE A 354 2.64 12.22 1.97
N VAL A 355 1.81 11.18 1.99
CA VAL A 355 2.05 9.87 1.38
C VAL A 355 0.85 9.54 0.48
N ASP A 356 1.09 9.34 -0.82
CA ASP A 356 0.03 9.06 -1.79
C ASP A 356 -0.40 7.58 -1.85
N GLU A 357 -1.50 7.29 -2.53
CA GLU A 357 -2.10 5.95 -2.64
C GLU A 357 -1.23 4.93 -3.41
N GLY A 358 -0.23 5.42 -4.16
CA GLY A 358 0.74 4.57 -4.86
C GLY A 358 1.95 4.19 -4.00
N SER A 359 2.13 4.79 -2.83
CA SER A 359 3.30 4.57 -1.97
C SER A 359 3.12 3.36 -1.04
N THR A 360 4.21 2.64 -0.79
CA THR A 360 4.27 1.47 0.09
C THR A 360 5.41 1.60 1.11
N LEU A 361 5.11 1.42 2.39
CA LEU A 361 6.06 1.48 3.49
C LEU A 361 6.00 0.16 4.27
N VAL A 362 7.09 -0.61 4.23
CA VAL A 362 7.13 -1.97 4.79
C VAL A 362 8.27 -2.11 5.81
N ALA A 363 7.93 -2.56 7.00
CA ALA A 363 8.82 -2.83 8.11
C ALA A 363 8.51 -4.22 8.70
N ASP A 364 8.31 -5.21 7.85
CA ASP A 364 7.89 -6.56 8.24
C ASP A 364 9.04 -7.40 8.83
N ALA A 365 8.67 -8.35 9.68
CA ALA A 365 9.46 -9.53 10.00
C ALA A 365 8.99 -10.72 9.14
N ILE A 366 9.91 -11.35 8.39
CA ILE A 366 9.54 -12.45 7.47
C ILE A 366 9.44 -13.79 8.22
N ALA A 367 10.49 -14.18 8.94
CA ALA A 367 10.62 -15.55 9.45
C ALA A 367 10.36 -15.65 10.97
N GLN A 368 11.00 -14.83 11.78
CA GLN A 368 10.88 -14.83 13.25
C GLN A 368 11.14 -13.42 13.75
N GLY A 369 10.55 -13.03 14.88
CA GLY A 369 10.77 -11.73 15.50
C GLY A 369 9.69 -10.73 15.14
N ASP A 370 9.75 -9.59 15.82
CA ASP A 370 8.63 -8.67 15.88
C ASP A 370 8.61 -7.74 14.65
N GLY A 371 7.42 -7.28 14.28
CA GLY A 371 7.24 -6.25 13.28
C GLY A 371 7.96 -4.96 13.68
N GLY A 372 8.34 -4.18 12.67
CA GLY A 372 9.16 -2.98 12.83
C GLY A 372 8.38 -1.77 13.30
N THR A 373 8.90 -0.58 12.97
CA THR A 373 8.27 0.70 13.34
C THR A 373 8.13 1.60 12.12
N ILE A 374 6.93 2.11 11.87
CA ILE A 374 6.66 3.15 10.87
C ILE A 374 6.10 4.37 11.60
N ILE A 375 6.72 5.54 11.41
CA ILE A 375 6.25 6.81 11.99
C ILE A 375 6.06 7.83 10.87
N LEU A 376 4.83 8.30 10.69
CA LEU A 376 4.46 9.45 9.86
C LEU A 376 4.00 10.58 10.78
N TRP A 377 4.75 11.69 10.80
CA TRP A 377 4.49 12.83 11.71
C TRP A 377 4.54 14.18 11.00
N SER A 378 3.78 15.16 11.50
CA SER A 378 3.97 16.59 11.19
C SER A 378 3.33 17.52 12.24
N GLU A 379 3.72 18.79 12.24
CA GLU A 379 3.18 19.85 13.11
C GLU A 379 1.85 20.42 12.63
N GLU A 380 1.62 20.52 11.31
CA GLU A 380 0.42 21.18 10.75
C GLU A 380 -0.50 20.22 10.01
N THR A 381 0.02 19.30 9.18
CA THR A 381 -0.83 18.40 8.38
C THR A 381 -0.12 17.11 7.93
N THR A 382 -0.61 15.96 8.41
CA THR A 382 -0.23 14.64 7.90
C THR A 382 -1.37 14.07 7.05
N ARG A 383 -1.03 13.65 5.83
CA ARG A 383 -1.92 12.93 4.91
C ARG A 383 -1.29 11.59 4.53
N SER A 384 -1.98 10.48 4.79
CA SER A 384 -1.50 9.15 4.45
C SER A 384 -2.56 8.35 3.70
N TYR A 385 -2.28 7.98 2.45
CA TYR A 385 -3.15 7.10 1.65
C TYR A 385 -2.43 5.81 1.20
N GLY A 386 -1.14 5.66 1.51
CA GLY A 386 -0.30 4.56 1.07
C GLY A 386 -0.46 3.29 1.92
N PHE A 387 0.04 2.17 1.41
CA PHE A 387 0.05 0.90 2.14
C PHE A 387 1.16 0.90 3.20
N LEU A 388 0.80 0.60 4.45
CA LEU A 388 1.71 0.52 5.59
C LEU A 388 1.70 -0.91 6.15
N SER A 389 2.86 -1.52 6.38
CA SER A 389 2.96 -2.87 6.96
C SER A 389 4.10 -2.97 7.97
N ALA A 390 3.81 -3.51 9.14
CA ALA A 390 4.76 -3.79 10.21
C ALA A 390 4.43 -5.14 10.83
N ARG A 391 4.40 -6.19 10.01
CA ARG A 391 3.90 -7.52 10.36
C ARG A 391 4.90 -8.33 11.20
N GLY A 392 4.39 -9.10 12.16
CA GLY A 392 5.17 -10.07 12.95
C GLY A 392 5.60 -11.32 12.17
N GLY A 393 6.70 -11.94 12.60
CA GLY A 393 7.36 -13.07 11.93
C GLY A 393 6.49 -14.32 11.76
N GLY A 394 6.57 -14.95 10.58
CA GLY A 394 5.70 -16.08 10.22
C GLY A 394 5.85 -17.36 11.07
N ASN A 395 6.91 -17.51 11.86
CA ASN A 395 7.10 -18.61 12.82
C ASN A 395 7.04 -18.16 14.30
N GLY A 396 6.82 -16.86 14.56
CA GLY A 396 6.76 -16.26 15.89
C GLY A 396 7.28 -14.83 15.91
N GLY A 397 6.78 -14.04 16.87
CA GLY A 397 7.04 -12.61 16.98
C GLY A 397 5.74 -11.81 16.85
N ASP A 398 5.68 -10.68 17.53
CA ASP A 398 4.49 -9.84 17.64
C ASP A 398 4.43 -8.80 16.50
N GLY A 399 3.28 -8.15 16.31
CA GLY A 399 3.10 -7.09 15.34
C GLY A 399 3.81 -5.81 15.78
N GLY A 400 4.22 -5.01 14.80
CA GLY A 400 5.00 -3.80 15.01
C GLY A 400 4.17 -2.59 15.45
N LEU A 401 4.80 -1.43 15.33
CA LEU A 401 4.19 -0.13 15.62
C LEU A 401 4.03 0.66 14.33
N VAL A 402 2.82 1.14 14.06
CA VAL A 402 2.58 2.17 13.05
C VAL A 402 2.00 3.40 13.73
N GLU A 403 2.57 4.57 13.43
CA GLU A 403 2.05 5.87 13.84
C GLU A 403 1.73 6.70 12.59
N THR A 404 0.52 7.25 12.55
CA THR A 404 0.07 8.20 11.53
C THR A 404 -0.57 9.39 12.23
N SER A 405 0.22 10.42 12.53
CA SER A 405 -0.16 11.46 13.49
C SER A 405 0.18 12.86 12.99
N SER A 406 -0.45 13.88 13.58
CA SER A 406 -0.17 15.28 13.29
C SER A 406 -0.60 16.19 14.42
N ARG A 407 0.27 17.09 14.86
CA ARG A 407 -0.08 18.14 15.84
C ARG A 407 -1.09 19.18 15.30
N GLY A 408 -1.63 18.98 14.11
CA GLY A 408 -2.70 19.78 13.50
C GLY A 408 -3.77 18.89 12.88
N PHE A 409 -3.87 18.94 11.55
CA PHE A 409 -4.82 18.15 10.78
C PHE A 409 -4.24 16.76 10.44
N LEU A 410 -5.05 15.72 10.61
CA LEU A 410 -4.74 14.35 10.20
C LEU A 410 -5.83 13.87 9.24
N GLU A 411 -5.41 13.27 8.13
CA GLU A 411 -6.27 12.56 7.19
C GLU A 411 -5.54 11.28 6.79
N THR A 412 -6.14 10.14 7.07
CA THR A 412 -5.54 8.84 6.74
C THR A 412 -6.61 7.93 6.16
N ALA A 413 -6.25 7.21 5.10
CA ALA A 413 -7.06 6.14 4.54
C ALA A 413 -6.12 4.99 4.15
N GLY A 414 -6.58 3.76 4.34
CA GLY A 414 -5.69 2.61 4.24
C GLY A 414 -5.23 2.19 5.63
N VAL A 415 -5.43 0.90 5.90
CA VAL A 415 -5.30 0.28 7.20
C VAL A 415 -3.91 -0.34 7.30
N PRO A 416 -3.12 -0.04 8.35
CA PRO A 416 -1.81 -0.64 8.49
C PRO A 416 -1.89 -2.14 8.80
N ASP A 417 -1.12 -2.97 8.10
CA ASP A 417 -0.96 -4.38 8.46
C ASP A 417 -0.01 -4.51 9.66
N ILE A 418 -0.62 -4.55 10.85
CA ILE A 418 0.04 -4.80 12.13
C ILE A 418 -0.17 -6.26 12.59
N THR A 419 -0.47 -7.19 11.67
CA THR A 419 -0.84 -8.56 12.04
C THR A 419 0.36 -9.38 12.52
N ALA A 420 0.10 -10.45 13.29
CA ALA A 420 1.13 -11.37 13.76
C ALA A 420 0.65 -12.83 13.65
N PRO A 421 1.15 -13.62 12.68
CA PRO A 421 0.66 -14.99 12.46
C PRO A 421 0.92 -15.97 13.61
N SER A 422 1.81 -15.64 14.53
CA SER A 422 2.26 -16.49 15.64
C SER A 422 2.64 -15.67 16.88
N GLY A 423 2.01 -14.50 17.05
CA GLY A 423 2.22 -13.55 18.14
C GLY A 423 0.97 -12.72 18.40
N GLN A 424 1.09 -11.66 19.19
CA GLN A 424 0.05 -10.63 19.36
C GLN A 424 0.13 -9.64 18.19
N ALA A 425 -1.02 -9.18 17.67
CA ALA A 425 -1.02 -8.10 16.70
C ALA A 425 -0.53 -6.79 17.34
N GLY A 426 -0.01 -5.90 16.51
CA GLY A 426 0.73 -4.71 16.90
C GLY A 426 -0.15 -3.54 17.33
N ASN A 427 0.42 -2.34 17.19
CA ASN A 427 -0.20 -1.09 17.63
C ASN A 427 -0.30 -0.11 16.46
N TRP A 428 -1.47 0.52 16.29
CA TRP A 428 -1.66 1.69 15.43
C TRP A 428 -1.98 2.92 16.28
N LEU A 429 -1.14 3.95 16.19
CA LEU A 429 -1.32 5.23 16.86
C LEU A 429 -1.78 6.32 15.89
N LEU A 430 -2.79 7.06 16.34
CA LEU A 430 -3.37 8.24 15.69
C LEU A 430 -3.38 9.38 16.73
N ASP A 431 -2.62 10.46 16.50
CA ASP A 431 -2.55 11.61 17.42
C ASP A 431 -2.76 12.97 16.69
N PRO A 432 -4.02 13.37 16.41
CA PRO A 432 -4.44 14.71 15.98
C PRO A 432 -4.72 15.71 17.12
N LEU A 433 -5.11 16.96 16.81
CA LEU A 433 -5.61 17.92 17.82
C LEU A 433 -7.06 17.64 18.26
N ASP A 434 -8.01 17.67 17.32
CA ASP A 434 -9.41 17.25 17.54
C ASP A 434 -9.72 16.18 16.48
N ILE A 435 -10.47 15.13 16.85
CA ILE A 435 -10.87 14.06 15.92
C ILE A 435 -12.34 13.70 16.02
N GLN A 436 -12.94 13.46 14.86
CA GLN A 436 -14.28 12.90 14.72
C GLN A 436 -14.17 11.48 14.14
N ILE A 437 -14.67 10.50 14.89
CA ILE A 437 -14.83 9.11 14.45
C ILE A 437 -16.26 8.98 13.93
N VAL A 438 -16.37 8.81 12.61
CA VAL A 438 -17.65 8.92 11.89
C VAL A 438 -18.05 7.63 11.21
N ASP A 439 -19.35 7.37 11.13
CA ASP A 439 -19.88 6.50 10.09
C ASP A 439 -19.57 7.10 8.71
N ALA A 440 -19.27 6.25 7.74
CA ALA A 440 -18.57 6.63 6.50
C ALA A 440 -19.36 7.59 5.56
N ASP A 441 -20.58 8.00 5.92
CA ASP A 441 -21.41 8.95 5.16
C ASP A 441 -21.06 10.44 5.42
N SER A 442 -20.06 10.75 6.25
CA SER A 442 -19.62 12.13 6.50
C SER A 442 -18.76 12.70 5.37
N THR A 443 -19.35 13.56 4.53
CA THR A 443 -18.66 14.32 3.47
C THR A 443 -17.64 15.37 3.98
N ALA A 444 -17.18 15.25 5.23
CA ALA A 444 -16.13 16.08 5.79
C ALA A 444 -14.75 15.55 5.35
N THR A 445 -14.21 16.17 4.30
CA THR A 445 -12.79 16.09 3.88
C THR A 445 -12.26 14.79 3.25
N MET A 446 -13.07 13.74 3.01
CA MET A 446 -12.68 12.62 2.14
C MET A 446 -12.64 13.02 0.66
N GLY A 447 -11.62 13.78 0.29
CA GLY A 447 -11.36 14.18 -1.08
C GLY A 447 -10.16 15.09 -1.17
N PHE A 448 -9.17 14.68 -1.98
CA PHE A 448 -8.03 15.49 -2.42
C PHE A 448 -8.46 16.96 -2.56
N PRO A 449 -7.94 17.89 -1.75
CA PRO A 449 -8.33 19.28 -1.88
C PRO A 449 -8.01 19.74 -3.31
N PRO A 450 -8.92 20.47 -3.99
CA PRO A 450 -8.67 20.96 -5.34
C PRO A 450 -7.55 22.03 -5.30
N GLY A 451 -6.30 21.55 -5.35
CA GLY A 451 -5.12 22.30 -4.94
C GLY A 451 -3.89 21.40 -4.75
N ASN A 452 -2.88 21.94 -4.05
CA ASN A 452 -1.61 21.29 -3.79
C ASN A 452 -1.69 20.49 -2.47
N PRO A 453 -1.40 19.17 -2.41
CA PRO A 453 -1.52 18.37 -1.19
C PRO A 453 -0.59 18.83 -0.05
N PHE A 454 0.46 19.58 -0.38
CA PHE A 454 1.40 20.18 0.57
C PHE A 454 0.87 21.46 1.26
N THR A 455 -0.40 21.85 1.06
CA THR A 455 -1.01 22.93 1.84
C THR A 455 -1.59 22.41 3.16
N ALA A 456 -1.18 23.03 4.27
CA ALA A 456 -1.76 22.80 5.58
C ALA A 456 -3.27 23.12 5.61
N GLN A 457 -4.02 22.35 6.40
CA GLN A 457 -5.45 22.55 6.67
C GLN A 457 -5.72 22.63 8.18
N SER A 458 -6.94 23.01 8.55
CA SER A 458 -7.43 23.10 9.94
C SER A 458 -8.40 21.97 10.25
N SER A 459 -8.51 21.61 11.53
CA SER A 459 -9.27 20.45 12.03
C SER A 459 -10.81 20.67 12.06
N PRO A 460 -11.63 19.68 12.48
CA PRO A 460 -11.24 18.37 13.05
C PRO A 460 -10.57 17.45 12.02
N ALA A 461 -9.72 16.55 12.51
CA ALA A 461 -9.38 15.33 11.78
C ALA A 461 -10.63 14.44 11.70
N VAL A 462 -10.77 13.68 10.62
CA VAL A 462 -11.91 12.77 10.42
C VAL A 462 -11.36 11.39 10.07
N ILE A 463 -11.81 10.36 10.77
CA ILE A 463 -11.47 8.96 10.49
C ILE A 463 -12.74 8.10 10.41
N SER A 464 -12.77 7.16 9.48
CA SER A 464 -13.84 6.16 9.44
C SER A 464 -13.61 5.10 10.50
N TRP A 465 -14.67 4.69 11.19
CA TRP A 465 -14.60 3.55 12.09
C TRP A 465 -14.26 2.23 11.36
N LEU A 466 -14.51 2.14 10.05
CA LEU A 466 -14.17 0.97 9.23
C LEU A 466 -12.65 0.75 9.14
N ASP A 467 -11.87 1.84 9.09
CA ASP A 467 -10.40 1.73 9.13
C ASP A 467 -9.92 1.21 10.50
N ILE A 468 -10.61 1.62 11.58
CA ILE A 468 -10.35 1.14 12.95
C ILE A 468 -10.72 -0.34 13.09
N GLU A 469 -11.90 -0.77 12.62
CA GLU A 469 -12.35 -2.17 12.62
C GLU A 469 -11.35 -3.09 11.91
N ALA A 470 -10.85 -2.65 10.76
CA ALA A 470 -9.89 -3.40 9.96
C ALA A 470 -8.51 -3.55 10.62
N ALA A 471 -8.05 -2.58 11.42
CA ALA A 471 -6.84 -2.72 12.23
C ALA A 471 -7.05 -3.62 13.47
N LEU A 472 -8.27 -3.64 14.01
CA LEU A 472 -8.64 -4.47 15.16
C LEU A 472 -8.96 -5.93 14.80
N SER A 473 -9.25 -6.27 13.54
CA SER A 473 -9.73 -7.61 13.14
C SER A 473 -8.69 -8.74 13.22
N ALA A 474 -7.43 -8.41 13.50
CA ALA A 474 -6.38 -9.38 13.86
C ALA A 474 -6.06 -9.40 15.37
N GLY A 475 -6.86 -8.73 16.19
CA GLY A 475 -6.63 -8.56 17.63
C GLY A 475 -5.57 -7.50 17.99
N GLY A 476 -5.40 -6.50 17.12
CA GLY A 476 -4.47 -5.38 17.35
C GLY A 476 -4.96 -4.39 18.40
N THR A 477 -4.10 -3.41 18.70
CA THR A 477 -4.46 -2.23 19.49
C THR A 477 -4.50 -0.99 18.60
N VAL A 478 -5.61 -0.25 18.64
CA VAL A 478 -5.72 1.07 18.01
C VAL A 478 -5.81 2.12 19.10
N THR A 479 -4.88 3.06 19.14
CA THR A 479 -4.87 4.19 20.07
C THR A 479 -5.15 5.48 19.31
N VAL A 480 -6.27 6.12 19.64
CA VAL A 480 -6.58 7.50 19.21
C VAL A 480 -6.30 8.43 20.39
N ALA A 481 -5.24 9.22 20.28
CA ALA A 481 -4.87 10.26 21.23
C ALA A 481 -5.23 11.64 20.68
N THR A 482 -5.30 12.63 21.57
CA THR A 482 -5.33 14.03 21.16
C THR A 482 -4.44 14.92 22.03
N GLY A 483 -3.91 15.99 21.42
CA GLY A 483 -3.02 16.94 22.09
C GLY A 483 -3.71 18.16 22.72
N GLY A 484 -3.41 18.48 23.98
CA GLY A 484 -3.99 19.63 24.71
C GLY A 484 -3.37 21.00 24.40
N ALA A 485 -2.65 21.16 23.30
CA ALA A 485 -1.78 22.32 23.07
C ALA A 485 -1.90 22.92 21.66
N GLY A 486 -3.03 23.58 21.40
CA GLY A 486 -3.34 24.25 20.13
C GLY A 486 -4.30 25.44 20.30
N GLY A 487 -5.04 25.75 19.24
CA GLY A 487 -6.18 26.69 19.27
C GLY A 487 -7.54 26.03 19.50
N GLU A 488 -7.53 24.71 19.68
CA GLU A 488 -8.64 23.76 19.71
C GLU A 488 -8.65 23.01 21.07
N ALA A 489 -9.62 22.12 21.29
CA ALA A 489 -9.91 21.63 22.64
C ALA A 489 -9.12 20.39 23.06
N GLY A 490 -8.82 19.47 22.14
CA GLY A 490 -8.30 18.14 22.47
C GLY A 490 -9.41 17.08 22.55
N ASN A 491 -10.46 17.19 21.72
CA ASN A 491 -11.67 16.36 21.82
C ASN A 491 -11.65 15.12 20.90
N ILE A 492 -12.29 14.04 21.37
CA ILE A 492 -12.63 12.85 20.57
C ILE A 492 -14.17 12.73 20.53
N ASP A 493 -14.78 13.03 19.40
CA ASP A 493 -16.23 12.86 19.18
C ASP A 493 -16.51 11.60 18.34
N VAL A 494 -17.49 10.79 18.73
CA VAL A 494 -17.80 9.49 18.13
C VAL A 494 -19.27 9.41 17.72
N GLU A 495 -19.55 9.44 16.42
CA GLU A 495 -20.91 9.39 15.87
C GLU A 495 -21.58 8.00 15.95
N GLY A 496 -20.83 6.97 16.36
CA GLY A 496 -21.29 5.58 16.52
C GLY A 496 -20.72 4.62 15.48
N PHE A 497 -20.58 3.34 15.85
CA PHE A 497 -20.06 2.25 15.01
C PHE A 497 -20.35 0.86 15.61
N GLU A 498 -20.30 -0.19 14.78
CA GLU A 498 -20.47 -1.59 15.21
C GLU A 498 -19.30 -2.44 14.70
N LEU A 499 -18.42 -2.88 15.60
CA LEU A 499 -17.21 -3.63 15.28
C LEU A 499 -17.49 -5.14 15.11
N ASP A 500 -17.26 -5.68 13.91
CA ASP A 500 -17.24 -7.12 13.65
C ASP A 500 -15.81 -7.61 13.40
N THR A 501 -15.00 -7.63 14.47
CA THR A 501 -13.55 -7.91 14.38
C THR A 501 -13.22 -9.38 14.20
N GLY A 502 -14.12 -10.32 14.50
CA GLY A 502 -13.83 -11.77 14.54
C GLY A 502 -12.80 -12.22 15.60
N ALA A 503 -12.17 -11.27 16.30
CA ALA A 503 -11.06 -11.47 17.23
C ALA A 503 -11.09 -10.43 18.37
N ASN A 504 -10.39 -10.70 19.46
CA ASN A 504 -10.31 -9.79 20.61
C ASN A 504 -9.24 -8.72 20.36
N GLY A 505 -9.64 -7.46 20.22
CA GLY A 505 -8.75 -6.31 20.07
C GLY A 505 -8.89 -5.29 21.21
N THR A 506 -8.10 -4.22 21.18
CA THR A 506 -8.20 -3.10 22.14
C THR A 506 -8.31 -1.76 21.41
N LEU A 507 -9.36 -1.00 21.72
CA LEU A 507 -9.53 0.37 21.25
C LEU A 507 -9.33 1.34 22.41
N GLU A 508 -8.26 2.12 22.32
CA GLU A 508 -7.92 3.14 23.30
C GLU A 508 -8.25 4.54 22.80
N PHE A 509 -9.00 5.31 23.58
CA PHE A 509 -9.16 6.75 23.40
C PHE A 509 -8.42 7.49 24.51
N ARG A 510 -7.68 8.54 24.15
CA ARG A 510 -6.76 9.28 25.03
C ARG A 510 -6.92 10.79 24.79
N ALA A 511 -8.07 11.35 25.14
CA ALA A 511 -8.39 12.75 24.87
C ALA A 511 -7.73 13.72 25.87
N ALA A 512 -7.12 14.79 25.37
CA ALA A 512 -6.64 15.87 26.22
C ALA A 512 -7.77 16.67 26.88
N SER A 513 -8.94 16.77 26.25
CA SER A 513 -10.17 17.31 26.85
C SER A 513 -11.26 16.23 26.89
N ASP A 514 -12.34 16.35 26.11
CA ASP A 514 -13.55 15.51 26.28
C ASP A 514 -13.57 14.31 25.32
N ILE A 515 -14.18 13.19 25.76
CA ILE A 515 -14.59 12.07 24.89
C ILE A 515 -16.11 12.05 24.84
N THR A 516 -16.71 12.24 23.66
CA THR A 516 -18.17 12.22 23.48
C THR A 516 -18.62 11.04 22.63
N ILE A 517 -19.35 10.10 23.22
CA ILE A 517 -20.02 9.02 22.48
C ILE A 517 -21.44 9.48 22.10
N LEU A 518 -21.61 9.95 20.86
CA LEU A 518 -22.84 10.55 20.33
C LEU A 518 -23.82 9.49 19.80
N GLY A 519 -23.31 8.45 19.13
CA GLY A 519 -24.09 7.31 18.62
C GLY A 519 -23.65 5.96 19.22
N GLU A 520 -24.39 4.91 18.90
CA GLU A 520 -24.17 3.57 19.47
C GLU A 520 -22.78 3.03 19.07
N VAL A 521 -22.00 2.59 20.05
CA VAL A 521 -20.73 1.91 19.88
C VAL A 521 -20.89 0.46 20.34
N ALA A 522 -20.70 -0.50 19.45
CA ALA A 522 -20.85 -1.92 19.74
C ALA A 522 -19.67 -2.75 19.22
N SER A 523 -19.48 -3.94 19.79
CA SER A 523 -18.68 -5.02 19.21
C SER A 523 -19.51 -6.29 19.20
N VAL A 524 -19.57 -6.98 18.06
CA VAL A 524 -20.47 -8.12 17.80
C VAL A 524 -19.73 -9.39 17.36
N GLY A 525 -18.52 -9.26 16.81
CA GLY A 525 -17.71 -10.37 16.29
C GLY A 525 -16.60 -10.87 17.21
N GLY A 526 -16.31 -10.16 18.29
CA GLY A 526 -15.22 -10.46 19.21
C GLY A 526 -15.30 -9.62 20.48
N ALA A 527 -14.56 -10.00 21.51
CA ALA A 527 -14.51 -9.23 22.75
C ALA A 527 -13.50 -8.08 22.61
N THR A 528 -13.97 -6.86 22.36
CA THR A 528 -13.12 -5.68 22.18
C THR A 528 -13.00 -4.91 23.48
N ASN A 529 -11.78 -4.72 23.98
CA ASN A 529 -11.55 -3.87 25.15
C ASN A 529 -11.71 -2.39 24.74
N PHE A 530 -12.48 -1.62 25.51
CA PHE A 530 -12.64 -0.18 25.33
C PHE A 530 -12.00 0.55 26.51
N ASP A 531 -10.89 1.26 26.28
CA ASP A 531 -10.22 2.06 27.30
C ASP A 531 -10.25 3.54 26.90
N PHE A 532 -11.21 4.30 27.44
CA PHE A 532 -11.47 5.69 27.07
C PHE A 532 -11.10 6.63 28.23
N ARG A 533 -10.07 7.47 28.03
CA ARG A 533 -9.53 8.38 29.05
C ARG A 533 -9.52 9.82 28.56
N ALA A 534 -10.20 10.69 29.28
CA ALA A 534 -10.23 12.14 29.13
C ALA A 534 -9.25 12.82 30.10
N ASP A 535 -8.98 14.14 29.96
CA ASP A 535 -8.06 14.92 30.81
C ASP A 535 -6.61 14.37 30.81
N THR A 536 -6.14 13.83 29.67
CA THR A 536 -4.79 13.22 29.57
C THR A 536 -3.65 14.23 29.74
N ASP A 537 -3.88 15.52 29.50
CA ASP A 537 -2.92 16.58 29.80
C ASP A 537 -2.87 16.97 31.29
N ASN A 538 -3.77 16.40 32.11
CA ASN A 538 -3.94 16.61 33.54
C ASN A 538 -4.17 18.08 33.93
N ASN A 539 -4.82 18.87 33.06
CA ASN A 539 -5.17 20.26 33.35
C ASN A 539 -6.39 20.39 34.30
N GLY A 540 -7.13 19.30 34.51
CA GLY A 540 -8.32 19.23 35.37
C GLY A 540 -9.62 19.58 34.64
N ASN A 541 -9.64 19.47 33.31
CA ASN A 541 -10.82 19.59 32.46
C ASN A 541 -10.76 18.45 31.42
N GLY A 542 -11.83 17.67 31.33
CA GLY A 542 -11.95 16.54 30.42
C GLY A 542 -12.93 15.52 30.99
N GLU A 543 -14.10 15.40 30.37
CA GLU A 543 -15.16 14.47 30.77
C GLU A 543 -15.35 13.36 29.72
N VAL A 544 -15.68 12.15 30.18
CA VAL A 544 -16.20 11.09 29.29
C VAL A 544 -17.72 11.14 29.30
N ILE A 545 -18.32 11.43 28.15
CA ILE A 545 -19.75 11.69 27.99
C ILE A 545 -20.38 10.62 27.09
N VAL A 546 -21.09 9.67 27.70
CA VAL A 546 -21.79 8.57 27.02
C VAL A 546 -23.24 8.99 26.76
N GLN A 547 -23.55 9.36 25.52
CA GLN A 547 -24.90 9.79 25.11
C GLN A 547 -25.75 8.67 24.49
N ALA A 548 -25.11 7.62 23.98
CA ALA A 548 -25.70 6.45 23.34
C ALA A 548 -25.11 5.14 23.92
N PRO A 549 -25.60 3.94 23.54
CA PRO A 549 -25.09 2.67 24.08
C PRO A 549 -23.62 2.43 23.73
N LEU A 550 -22.89 1.80 24.66
CA LEU A 550 -21.50 1.37 24.56
C LEU A 550 -21.41 -0.11 24.97
N LYS A 551 -21.11 -1.01 24.03
CA LYS A 551 -21.13 -2.47 24.20
C LYS A 551 -19.83 -3.11 23.70
N SER A 552 -19.12 -3.86 24.55
CA SER A 552 -17.80 -4.43 24.21
C SER A 552 -17.83 -5.87 23.65
N GLY A 553 -19.00 -6.49 23.49
CA GLY A 553 -19.11 -7.88 23.03
C GLY A 553 -18.45 -8.91 23.95
N GLY A 554 -18.26 -8.58 25.23
CA GLY A 554 -17.56 -9.41 26.23
C GLY A 554 -16.18 -8.91 26.65
N GLY A 555 -15.67 -7.82 26.04
CA GLY A 555 -14.41 -7.17 26.43
C GLY A 555 -14.53 -6.28 27.66
N ASP A 556 -13.40 -5.87 28.25
CA ASP A 556 -13.39 -4.93 29.38
C ASP A 556 -13.71 -3.49 28.90
N ILE A 557 -14.45 -2.73 29.71
CA ILE A 557 -14.72 -1.29 29.47
C ILE A 557 -14.13 -0.48 30.63
N THR A 558 -13.18 0.40 30.33
CA THR A 558 -12.57 1.35 31.26
C THR A 558 -12.87 2.78 30.81
N LEU A 559 -13.49 3.59 31.68
CA LEU A 559 -13.75 5.01 31.44
C LEU A 559 -13.07 5.85 32.53
N GLU A 560 -12.21 6.78 32.16
CA GLU A 560 -11.47 7.67 33.07
C GLU A 560 -11.59 9.14 32.65
N GLY A 561 -11.71 10.06 33.62
CA GLY A 561 -11.61 11.50 33.38
C GLY A 561 -11.87 12.31 34.64
N THR A 562 -11.89 13.65 34.51
CA THR A 562 -12.34 14.55 35.59
C THR A 562 -13.76 14.19 36.05
N ASN A 563 -14.60 13.72 35.12
CA ASN A 563 -15.93 13.17 35.38
C ASN A 563 -16.32 12.14 34.30
N VAL A 564 -17.28 11.28 34.63
CA VAL A 564 -17.86 10.31 33.68
C VAL A 564 -19.39 10.43 33.75
N ILE A 565 -19.98 10.89 32.65
CA ILE A 565 -21.41 11.24 32.51
C ILE A 565 -22.08 10.26 31.55
N VAL A 566 -23.09 9.55 32.04
CA VAL A 566 -23.99 8.74 31.21
C VAL A 566 -25.33 9.45 31.13
N THR A 567 -25.79 9.79 29.92
CA THR A 567 -27.08 10.50 29.72
C THR A 567 -28.26 9.51 29.67
N SER A 568 -29.49 10.01 29.52
CA SER A 568 -30.68 9.14 29.41
C SER A 568 -30.74 8.28 28.15
N GLY A 569 -29.88 8.51 27.15
CA GLY A 569 -29.69 7.62 26.00
C GLY A 569 -28.48 6.69 26.12
N GLY A 570 -27.60 6.95 27.09
CA GLY A 570 -26.37 6.20 27.30
C GLY A 570 -26.60 4.92 28.11
N VAL A 571 -25.94 3.84 27.71
CA VAL A 571 -25.92 2.56 28.42
C VAL A 571 -24.52 1.98 28.28
N ILE A 572 -23.91 1.50 29.37
CA ILE A 572 -22.62 0.79 29.31
C ILE A 572 -22.89 -0.69 29.58
N ASN A 573 -22.45 -1.56 28.68
CA ASN A 573 -22.66 -3.01 28.80
C ASN A 573 -21.42 -3.80 28.35
N ALA A 574 -20.68 -4.35 29.31
CA ALA A 574 -19.50 -5.15 28.99
C ALA A 574 -19.79 -6.61 28.56
N GLU A 575 -21.05 -7.05 28.57
CA GLU A 575 -21.53 -8.35 28.06
C GLU A 575 -20.77 -9.60 28.58
N GLY A 576 -20.15 -9.49 29.75
CA GLY A 576 -19.34 -10.53 30.38
C GLY A 576 -17.97 -10.04 30.87
N GLY A 577 -17.47 -8.94 30.29
CA GLY A 577 -16.25 -8.26 30.73
C GLY A 577 -16.45 -7.34 31.96
N THR A 578 -15.34 -6.76 32.40
CA THR A 578 -15.26 -5.85 33.56
C THR A 578 -15.69 -4.43 33.17
N GLN A 579 -16.33 -3.71 34.09
CA GLN A 579 -16.66 -2.28 33.92
C GLN A 579 -15.95 -1.46 35.00
N THR A 580 -15.01 -0.62 34.58
CA THR A 580 -14.18 0.22 35.45
C THR A 580 -14.48 1.70 35.15
N ILE A 581 -14.86 2.47 36.18
CA ILE A 581 -15.15 3.91 36.05
C ILE A 581 -14.31 4.68 37.05
N ILE A 582 -13.38 5.49 36.56
CA ILE A 582 -12.43 6.29 37.33
C ILE A 582 -12.82 7.78 37.20
N ARG A 583 -12.86 8.49 38.32
CA ARG A 583 -13.16 9.94 38.37
C ARG A 583 -12.09 10.67 39.17
N THR A 584 -11.38 11.60 38.54
CA THR A 584 -10.22 12.26 39.17
C THR A 584 -10.58 13.50 40.02
N SER A 585 -11.79 14.06 39.89
CA SER A 585 -12.21 15.23 40.69
C SER A 585 -12.78 14.87 42.08
N GLN A 586 -12.23 15.48 43.13
CA GLN A 586 -12.66 15.26 44.53
C GLN A 586 -13.89 16.09 44.97
N ASN A 587 -14.61 16.78 44.07
CA ASN A 587 -15.51 17.88 44.45
C ASN A 587 -17.01 17.71 44.10
N ASN A 588 -17.47 16.54 43.66
CA ASN A 588 -18.91 16.30 43.45
C ASN A 588 -19.36 14.97 44.06
N PRO A 589 -20.40 14.94 44.92
CA PRO A 589 -20.99 13.68 45.37
C PRO A 589 -21.66 12.96 44.19
N PRO A 590 -21.76 11.62 44.23
CA PRO A 590 -22.28 10.85 43.10
C PRO A 590 -23.72 11.22 42.76
N ASN A 591 -24.00 11.42 41.47
CA ASN A 591 -25.35 11.34 40.94
C ASN A 591 -25.76 9.87 40.93
N GLU A 592 -26.69 9.46 41.82
CA GLU A 592 -27.17 8.09 42.01
C GLU A 592 -28.03 7.60 40.82
N ASN A 593 -27.47 7.55 39.62
CA ASN A 593 -28.17 7.12 38.40
C ASN A 593 -27.37 6.09 37.59
N LEU A 594 -26.52 5.30 38.27
CA LEU A 594 -25.84 4.10 37.75
C LEU A 594 -26.54 2.80 38.21
N GLY A 595 -27.82 2.87 38.59
CA GLY A 595 -28.51 1.72 39.18
C GLY A 595 -30.02 1.87 39.31
N ASP A 596 -30.73 1.80 38.18
CA ASP A 596 -31.98 1.03 38.08
C ASP A 596 -32.41 0.97 36.59
N ASN A 597 -32.27 -0.20 35.95
CA ASN A 597 -32.96 -0.49 34.69
C ASN A 597 -34.28 -1.20 35.01
N PRO A 598 -35.45 -0.56 34.85
CA PRO A 598 -36.75 -1.18 35.14
C PRO A 598 -37.21 -2.08 33.98
N GLY A 599 -36.40 -3.08 33.62
CA GLY A 599 -36.71 -4.03 32.55
C GLY A 599 -35.52 -4.83 32.02
N GLY A 600 -35.06 -5.84 32.76
CA GLY A 600 -34.07 -6.82 32.30
C GLY A 600 -33.80 -7.89 33.35
N ASN A 601 -33.79 -9.17 32.97
CA ASN A 601 -33.57 -10.28 33.90
C ASN A 601 -32.06 -10.47 34.15
N ASN A 602 -31.56 -10.04 35.31
CA ASN A 602 -30.21 -10.38 35.77
C ASN A 602 -30.22 -11.70 36.56
N ASP A 603 -30.13 -12.83 35.86
CA ASP A 603 -29.79 -14.14 36.42
C ASP A 603 -28.54 -14.70 35.68
N GLY A 604 -27.36 -14.19 36.04
CA GLY A 604 -26.06 -14.63 35.53
C GLY A 604 -24.92 -14.26 36.51
N PRO A 605 -23.96 -15.15 36.84
CA PRO A 605 -23.04 -14.92 37.95
C PRO A 605 -21.67 -14.37 37.52
N GLY A 606 -21.26 -13.24 38.12
CA GLY A 606 -19.83 -12.89 38.29
C GLY A 606 -19.29 -11.75 37.43
N GLY A 607 -19.59 -10.51 37.84
CA GLY A 607 -18.77 -9.33 37.52
C GLY A 607 -18.56 -8.54 38.82
N ASP A 608 -17.31 -8.22 39.16
CA ASP A 608 -16.97 -7.50 40.40
C ASP A 608 -16.83 -6.00 40.11
N LEU A 609 -17.50 -5.16 40.91
CA LEU A 609 -17.50 -3.70 40.72
C LEU A 609 -16.43 -3.06 41.62
N GLY A 610 -15.22 -2.93 41.10
CA GLY A 610 -14.10 -2.29 41.79
C GLY A 610 -14.25 -0.77 41.84
N PHE A 611 -14.46 -0.22 43.04
CA PHE A 611 -14.29 1.21 43.32
C PHE A 611 -13.07 1.40 44.23
N GLU A 612 -11.93 1.78 43.67
CA GLU A 612 -10.77 2.20 44.47
C GLU A 612 -10.89 3.70 44.81
N GLY A 613 -10.98 3.99 46.10
CA GLY A 613 -11.03 5.34 46.64
C GLY A 613 -10.20 5.42 47.92
N ASP A 614 -9.05 6.10 47.83
CA ASP A 614 -8.14 6.28 48.95
C ASP A 614 -8.70 7.27 49.99
N ASP A 615 -9.06 6.81 51.19
CA ASP A 615 -9.06 7.70 52.36
C ASP A 615 -9.00 6.98 53.72
N PHE A 616 -7.91 7.20 54.48
CA PHE A 616 -7.89 6.97 55.94
C PHE A 616 -6.91 7.93 56.63
N GLY A 617 -7.45 9.04 57.15
CA GLY A 617 -6.70 10.00 57.98
C GLY A 617 -7.62 11.02 58.67
N GLY A 618 -8.19 10.67 59.84
CA GLY A 618 -9.04 11.57 60.65
C GLY A 618 -8.24 12.61 61.48
N PRO A 619 -8.73 13.10 62.64
CA PRO A 619 -9.98 12.75 63.35
C PRO A 619 -10.75 14.00 63.90
N ASP A 620 -11.61 13.79 64.92
CA ASP A 620 -12.27 14.79 65.82
C ASP A 620 -13.48 15.54 65.19
N ASP A 621 -14.57 15.89 65.89
CA ASP A 621 -15.03 15.80 67.30
C ASP A 621 -16.57 15.98 67.34
N PHE A 622 -17.24 15.47 68.39
CA PHE A 622 -18.44 15.97 69.09
C PHE A 622 -19.44 14.88 69.50
N GLY A 623 -19.43 14.55 70.80
CA GLY A 623 -20.45 13.73 71.45
C GLY A 623 -21.53 14.54 72.16
N ASP A 624 -22.64 13.90 72.51
CA ASP A 624 -23.04 13.68 73.91
C ASP A 624 -24.35 12.85 73.98
N GLY A 625 -24.55 12.09 75.07
CA GLY A 625 -25.66 11.14 75.26
C GLY A 625 -27.04 11.78 75.52
N PRO A 626 -28.08 10.99 75.88
CA PRO A 626 -28.04 10.24 77.16
C PRO A 626 -28.77 8.85 77.22
N ASP A 627 -28.44 8.09 78.28
CA ASP A 627 -29.21 7.10 79.10
C ASP A 627 -30.16 6.05 78.41
N ASP A 628 -30.30 4.77 78.80
CA ASP A 628 -30.35 4.16 80.15
C ASP A 628 -30.37 2.58 80.11
N PHE A 629 -30.16 1.91 81.26
CA PHE A 629 -30.46 0.50 81.64
C PHE A 629 -29.71 -0.74 81.06
N GLY A 630 -28.46 -0.94 81.49
CA GLY A 630 -28.05 -1.97 82.50
C GLY A 630 -28.45 -3.47 82.46
N GLY A 631 -27.60 -4.31 81.82
CA GLY A 631 -27.08 -5.64 82.28
C GLY A 631 -28.01 -6.87 82.47
N PRO A 632 -27.49 -8.07 82.84
CA PRO A 632 -26.07 -8.45 83.07
C PRO A 632 -25.65 -9.84 82.46
N ASP A 633 -24.43 -10.31 82.82
CA ASP A 633 -23.93 -11.73 82.86
C ASP A 633 -23.67 -12.49 81.51
N ASP A 634 -22.59 -13.23 81.22
CA ASP A 634 -21.38 -13.72 81.92
C ASP A 634 -20.54 -14.59 80.92
N PHE A 635 -19.25 -14.86 81.24
CA PHE A 635 -18.25 -15.75 80.59
C PHE A 635 -17.96 -15.60 79.07
N GLY A 636 -16.72 -15.56 78.57
CA GLY A 636 -15.40 -15.75 79.18
C GLY A 636 -14.71 -17.03 78.69
N ASP A 637 -13.61 -16.89 77.92
CA ASP A 637 -12.37 -17.70 77.99
C ASP A 637 -11.42 -17.46 76.79
N GLY A 638 -10.11 -17.37 77.08
CA GLY A 638 -9.02 -17.94 76.25
C GLY A 638 -8.42 -17.11 75.11
N PRO A 639 -7.26 -16.44 75.32
CA PRO A 639 -6.52 -15.70 74.29
C PRO A 639 -5.07 -16.24 74.09
N ASP A 640 -4.21 -15.38 73.51
CA ASP A 640 -2.73 -15.44 73.49
C ASP A 640 -2.12 -16.40 72.42
N ASP A 641 -0.87 -16.24 71.96
CA ASP A 641 0.35 -15.76 72.62
C ASP A 641 1.49 -15.36 71.63
N PHE A 642 2.58 -14.78 72.14
CA PHE A 642 3.83 -14.21 71.58
C PHE A 642 4.53 -14.99 70.41
N GLY A 643 5.52 -14.47 69.67
CA GLY A 643 6.36 -13.26 69.78
C GLY A 643 7.86 -13.60 69.55
N ASP A 644 8.71 -12.58 69.50
CA ASP A 644 10.20 -12.60 69.46
C ASP A 644 10.93 -13.14 68.20
N GLY A 645 12.00 -12.42 67.78
CA GLY A 645 13.03 -12.86 66.82
C GLY A 645 14.37 -13.16 67.54
N PRO A 646 15.54 -12.70 67.06
CA PRO A 646 16.13 -12.80 65.71
C PRO A 646 17.51 -13.55 65.74
N ASP A 647 18.34 -13.36 64.71
CA ASP A 647 19.73 -13.87 64.52
C ASP A 647 19.82 -15.38 64.10
N ASP A 648 20.83 -15.91 63.39
CA ASP A 648 22.22 -15.46 63.13
C ASP A 648 22.88 -15.99 61.80
N PHE A 649 24.17 -15.63 61.57
CA PHE A 649 25.27 -16.11 60.67
C PHE A 649 24.99 -16.85 59.32
N GLY A 650 25.72 -16.66 58.21
CA GLY A 650 27.09 -16.18 57.99
C GLY A 650 27.88 -17.12 57.03
N ASP A 651 28.52 -16.54 56.00
CA ASP A 651 29.70 -16.99 55.22
C ASP A 651 29.85 -18.41 54.60
N GLY A 652 30.05 -18.45 53.27
CA GLY A 652 31.22 -19.15 52.71
C GLY A 652 31.03 -20.38 51.79
N PRO A 653 32.08 -20.77 51.01
CA PRO A 653 31.93 -21.09 49.58
C PRO A 653 32.64 -22.39 49.06
N ASP A 654 32.68 -22.58 47.73
CA ASP A 654 33.59 -23.43 46.91
C ASP A 654 33.42 -24.99 46.94
N ASP A 655 33.73 -25.82 45.91
CA ASP A 655 33.91 -25.69 44.43
C ASP A 655 34.03 -27.09 43.70
N PHE A 656 34.38 -27.13 42.39
CA PHE A 656 34.80 -28.28 41.51
C PHE A 656 33.81 -29.23 40.74
N GLY A 657 34.04 -29.40 39.42
CA GLY A 657 34.66 -30.68 38.93
C GLY A 657 34.12 -31.47 37.71
N ASP A 658 34.51 -31.08 36.48
CA ASP A 658 34.63 -31.78 35.16
C ASP A 658 34.41 -33.32 34.93
N GLY A 659 33.58 -33.67 33.92
CA GLY A 659 33.78 -34.64 32.79
C GLY A 659 34.10 -36.16 33.00
N PRO A 660 34.33 -36.97 31.92
CA PRO A 660 33.81 -36.88 30.54
C PRO A 660 33.53 -38.27 29.81
N ASP A 661 33.05 -38.21 28.54
CA ASP A 661 33.21 -39.08 27.34
C ASP A 661 32.78 -40.60 27.21
N ASP A 662 32.06 -40.85 26.09
CA ASP A 662 32.29 -41.84 24.97
C ASP A 662 31.62 -43.25 24.81
N PHE A 663 31.36 -43.58 23.52
CA PHE A 663 30.97 -44.84 22.82
C PHE A 663 29.77 -45.68 23.37
N GLY A 664 28.91 -46.36 22.59
CA GLY A 664 28.93 -46.77 21.17
C GLY A 664 28.88 -48.32 21.06
N GLY A 665 27.87 -48.93 20.40
CA GLY A 665 27.83 -50.42 20.27
C GLY A 665 26.49 -51.08 19.88
N ASP A 666 26.31 -51.26 18.59
CA ASP A 666 25.40 -52.09 17.78
C ASP A 666 25.18 -53.58 18.17
N GLY A 667 24.09 -54.20 17.67
CA GLY A 667 23.87 -55.66 17.69
C GLY A 667 22.44 -56.16 17.35
N GLU A 668 22.26 -56.78 16.18
CA GLU A 668 21.03 -57.47 15.73
C GLU A 668 20.94 -58.93 16.26
N GLU A 669 19.74 -59.53 16.34
CA GLU A 669 19.38 -60.79 15.63
C GLU A 669 17.99 -61.40 15.99
N GLU A 670 17.47 -62.13 15.00
CA GLU A 670 16.21 -62.86 14.78
C GLU A 670 15.48 -63.66 15.90
N GLY A 671 14.14 -63.74 15.75
CA GLY A 671 13.51 -65.03 15.37
C GLY A 671 12.44 -65.69 16.27
N GLY A 672 11.36 -66.22 15.67
CA GLY A 672 10.71 -67.45 16.20
C GLY A 672 9.17 -67.58 16.33
N ASP A 673 8.44 -67.46 15.22
CA ASP A 673 7.11 -68.06 14.91
C ASP A 673 6.47 -69.07 15.91
N ARG A 674 5.18 -68.85 16.28
CA ARG A 674 4.20 -69.95 16.49
C ARG A 674 2.76 -69.61 16.04
N ARG A 675 2.37 -70.14 14.87
CA ARG A 675 0.98 -70.24 14.39
C ARG A 675 0.05 -71.07 15.29
N ARG A 676 -1.25 -70.75 15.27
CA ARG A 676 -2.34 -71.75 15.13
C ARG A 676 -3.62 -71.15 14.55
N ASP A 677 -4.27 -71.93 13.70
CA ASP A 677 -5.25 -71.49 12.69
C ASP A 677 -6.74 -71.62 13.12
N ARG A 678 -7.62 -71.19 12.18
CA ARG A 678 -9.04 -71.59 11.92
C ARG A 678 -10.19 -70.74 12.50
N GLN A 679 -11.29 -70.44 11.76
CA GLN A 679 -11.59 -70.58 10.30
C GLN A 679 -12.94 -69.91 9.93
N GLY A 680 -13.02 -69.18 8.79
CA GLY A 680 -14.26 -68.80 8.05
C GLY A 680 -15.17 -67.72 8.67
N GLY A 681 -15.97 -66.95 7.92
CA GLY A 681 -16.07 -66.81 6.46
C GLY A 681 -17.32 -66.00 6.03
N ASP A 682 -17.18 -65.23 4.92
CA ASP A 682 -18.17 -64.70 3.95
C ASP A 682 -19.38 -63.81 4.38
N GLU A 683 -19.86 -63.00 3.40
CA GLU A 683 -21.09 -62.18 3.32
C GLU A 683 -21.11 -60.88 4.18
N GLU A 684 -21.08 -59.65 3.63
CA GLU A 684 -22.05 -58.84 2.82
C GLU A 684 -22.83 -57.80 3.69
N ASP A 685 -23.10 -56.63 3.09
CA ASP A 685 -23.98 -55.52 3.49
C ASP A 685 -23.73 -54.63 4.76
N GLY A 686 -23.65 -53.31 4.51
CA GLY A 686 -24.51 -52.28 5.16
C GLY A 686 -24.19 -51.75 6.57
N PHE A 687 -23.70 -50.50 6.63
CA PHE A 687 -23.92 -49.50 7.71
C PHE A 687 -23.96 -48.13 7.00
N GLU A 688 -25.07 -47.38 6.92
CA GLU A 688 -25.91 -46.77 7.98
C GLU A 688 -25.12 -45.84 8.91
N GLU A 689 -25.03 -44.57 8.49
CA GLU A 689 -24.95 -43.42 9.40
C GLU A 689 -26.34 -43.19 10.04
N GLY A 690 -26.35 -42.69 11.27
CA GLY A 690 -27.56 -42.49 12.05
C GLY A 690 -27.24 -41.84 13.39
N ASP A 691 -27.22 -40.52 13.36
CA ASP A 691 -27.47 -39.51 14.40
C ASP A 691 -27.93 -40.01 15.79
N GLU A 692 -27.50 -39.29 16.83
CA GLU A 692 -28.52 -38.56 17.61
C GLU A 692 -27.94 -37.26 18.21
N PHE A 693 -28.65 -36.15 17.95
CA PHE A 693 -28.42 -34.81 18.49
C PHE A 693 -29.10 -34.64 19.86
N GLY A 694 -28.72 -33.58 20.57
CA GLY A 694 -29.57 -32.90 21.56
C GLY A 694 -28.77 -32.15 22.63
N GLU A 695 -29.25 -31.04 23.20
CA GLU A 695 -30.32 -30.09 22.81
C GLU A 695 -30.22 -28.86 23.76
N GLY A 696 -30.81 -27.72 23.40
CA GLY A 696 -30.83 -26.46 24.17
C GLY A 696 -30.25 -25.28 23.36
N ASP A 697 -31.02 -24.32 22.86
CA ASP A 697 -31.86 -23.31 23.55
C ASP A 697 -30.98 -22.32 24.36
N ASP A 698 -30.99 -20.99 24.16
CA ASP A 698 -31.96 -20.10 23.51
C ASP A 698 -31.29 -19.05 22.59
N PHE A 699 -31.91 -18.72 21.45
CA PHE A 699 -32.04 -17.34 20.92
C PHE A 699 -32.93 -17.34 19.66
N ALA A 700 -34.25 -17.37 19.89
CA ALA A 700 -35.25 -17.23 18.85
C ALA A 700 -36.39 -16.32 19.32
N GLU A 701 -36.25 -15.01 19.11
CA GLU A 701 -37.39 -14.09 18.94
C GLU A 701 -36.95 -12.94 18.03
N GLY A 702 -37.66 -12.70 16.93
CA GLY A 702 -37.23 -11.78 15.85
C GLY A 702 -37.41 -12.32 14.41
N ARG A 703 -37.72 -13.62 14.24
CA ARG A 703 -38.18 -14.19 12.95
C ARG A 703 -39.59 -14.74 13.06
N ASP A 704 -40.58 -13.88 12.95
CA ASP A 704 -41.95 -14.31 12.65
C ASP A 704 -42.13 -14.50 11.13
N GLY A 705 -42.58 -15.69 10.72
CA GLY A 705 -43.28 -15.87 9.44
C GLY A 705 -42.47 -16.23 8.19
N ARG A 706 -41.73 -17.35 8.19
CA ARG A 706 -41.53 -18.13 6.94
C ARG A 706 -42.79 -18.97 6.66
N GLU A 707 -43.89 -18.33 6.28
CA GLU A 707 -44.97 -19.02 5.57
C GLU A 707 -44.59 -19.22 4.09
N SER A 708 -44.95 -20.39 3.55
CA SER A 708 -44.84 -20.67 2.13
C SER A 708 -46.02 -20.06 1.36
N GLY A 709 -45.90 -18.78 1.00
CA GLY A 709 -46.86 -18.07 0.17
C GLY A 709 -46.37 -16.65 -0.12
N ASP A 710 -46.36 -16.27 -1.39
CA ASP A 710 -46.20 -14.92 -1.93
C ASP A 710 -45.27 -13.98 -1.12
N ARG A 711 -43.95 -14.08 -1.37
CA ARG A 711 -43.10 -12.87 -1.24
C ARG A 711 -43.49 -11.95 -2.38
N ASP A 712 -44.03 -10.77 -2.07
CA ASP A 712 -44.19 -9.68 -3.04
C ASP A 712 -42.80 -9.29 -3.57
N PHE A 713 -42.45 -9.83 -4.74
CA PHE A 713 -41.15 -9.68 -5.41
C PHE A 713 -41.04 -8.34 -6.17
N ASP A 714 -41.95 -7.40 -5.90
CA ASP A 714 -42.36 -6.33 -6.82
C ASP A 714 -42.20 -4.93 -6.22
N ALA A 715 -41.45 -4.79 -5.12
CA ALA A 715 -41.37 -3.54 -4.36
C ALA A 715 -40.45 -2.47 -5.00
N ASN A 716 -39.36 -2.88 -5.65
CA ASN A 716 -38.31 -2.00 -6.20
C ASN A 716 -37.94 -2.32 -7.67
N ALA A 717 -38.67 -3.23 -8.34
CA ALA A 717 -38.38 -3.61 -9.72
C ALA A 717 -39.29 -2.81 -10.68
N GLU A 718 -38.71 -1.97 -11.54
CA GLU A 718 -39.45 -1.27 -12.59
C GLU A 718 -39.13 -1.83 -13.98
N ASP A 719 -40.16 -2.07 -14.80
CA ASP A 719 -40.03 -2.40 -16.23
C ASP A 719 -39.54 -1.17 -17.00
N LEU A 720 -38.36 -1.26 -17.62
CA LEU A 720 -37.84 -0.20 -18.48
C LEU A 720 -38.50 -0.21 -19.87
N THR A 721 -38.76 0.97 -20.43
CA THR A 721 -39.23 1.07 -21.82
C THR A 721 -38.07 0.92 -22.80
N GLY A 722 -38.34 0.40 -24.01
CA GLY A 722 -37.30 0.18 -25.02
C GLY A 722 -36.56 1.45 -25.48
N ASP A 723 -37.19 2.63 -25.37
CA ASP A 723 -36.55 3.92 -25.65
C ASP A 723 -35.62 4.36 -24.51
N ASP A 724 -35.92 3.99 -23.27
CA ASP A 724 -35.04 4.25 -22.12
C ASP A 724 -33.82 3.31 -22.14
N TRP A 725 -34.00 2.03 -22.49
CA TRP A 725 -32.90 1.06 -22.62
C TRP A 725 -31.83 1.46 -23.64
N ALA A 726 -32.22 1.99 -24.82
CA ALA A 726 -31.27 2.41 -25.84
C ALA A 726 -30.37 3.58 -25.37
N PHE A 727 -30.91 4.46 -24.52
CA PHE A 727 -30.14 5.52 -23.86
C PHE A 727 -29.15 4.95 -22.83
N GLU A 728 -29.50 3.87 -22.12
CA GLU A 728 -28.57 3.24 -21.16
C GLU A 728 -27.34 2.63 -21.85
N GLU A 729 -27.53 1.93 -22.96
CA GLU A 729 -26.44 1.34 -23.73
C GLU A 729 -25.49 2.40 -24.32
N SER A 730 -26.01 3.57 -24.72
CA SER A 730 -25.18 4.65 -25.30
C SER A 730 -24.23 5.29 -24.28
N VAL A 731 -24.62 5.37 -23.01
CA VAL A 731 -23.78 5.92 -21.93
C VAL A 731 -22.48 5.15 -21.77
N TYR A 732 -22.53 3.82 -21.77
CA TYR A 732 -21.33 2.98 -21.65
C TYR A 732 -20.49 3.02 -22.92
N ALA A 733 -21.11 3.06 -24.09
CA ALA A 733 -20.37 3.23 -25.34
C ALA A 733 -19.60 4.56 -25.38
N ASP A 734 -20.22 5.66 -24.95
CA ASP A 734 -19.62 7.00 -24.92
C ASP A 734 -18.37 7.07 -24.02
N ASP A 735 -18.34 6.40 -22.87
CA ASP A 735 -17.16 6.33 -21.98
C ASP A 735 -15.90 5.88 -22.76
N PHE A 736 -15.99 4.74 -23.44
CA PHE A 736 -14.88 4.16 -24.20
C PHE A 736 -14.60 4.94 -25.50
N VAL A 737 -15.65 5.47 -26.16
CA VAL A 737 -15.51 6.31 -27.36
C VAL A 737 -14.70 7.57 -27.05
N ASN A 738 -14.99 8.23 -25.92
CA ASN A 738 -14.25 9.42 -25.49
C ASN A 738 -12.82 9.09 -25.02
N TYR A 739 -12.62 7.98 -24.32
CA TYR A 739 -11.30 7.59 -23.80
C TYR A 739 -10.31 7.16 -24.89
N PHE A 740 -10.78 6.50 -25.96
CA PHE A 740 -9.94 6.02 -27.07
C PHE A 740 -10.04 6.84 -28.38
N ASP A 741 -10.78 7.95 -28.40
CA ASP A 741 -11.06 8.79 -29.60
C ASP A 741 -11.66 7.98 -30.78
N PHE A 742 -12.60 7.08 -30.48
CA PHE A 742 -13.27 6.27 -31.49
C PHE A 742 -14.35 7.06 -32.26
N PRO A 743 -14.71 6.65 -33.50
CA PRO A 743 -15.86 7.22 -34.18
C PRO A 743 -17.17 6.83 -33.47
N VAL A 744 -18.09 7.80 -33.30
CA VAL A 744 -19.45 7.56 -32.81
C VAL A 744 -20.15 6.53 -33.70
N ILE A 745 -20.65 5.47 -33.08
CA ILE A 745 -21.33 4.33 -33.72
C ILE A 745 -22.86 4.40 -33.55
N SER A 746 -23.59 3.59 -34.31
CA SER A 746 -25.05 3.50 -34.19
C SER A 746 -25.46 2.57 -33.05
N GLU A 747 -26.22 3.10 -32.10
CA GLU A 747 -26.81 2.36 -30.98
C GLU A 747 -27.70 1.19 -31.47
N PRO A 748 -27.61 0.00 -30.86
CA PRO A 748 -28.60 -1.06 -31.06
C PRO A 748 -29.93 -0.69 -30.38
N ASP A 749 -31.05 -1.20 -30.90
CA ASP A 749 -32.34 -1.16 -30.18
C ASP A 749 -32.56 -2.45 -29.38
N LEU A 750 -33.43 -2.38 -28.36
CA LEU A 750 -33.69 -3.50 -27.44
C LEU A 750 -34.10 -4.79 -28.18
N ALA A 751 -34.94 -4.66 -29.21
CA ALA A 751 -35.42 -5.79 -29.99
C ALA A 751 -34.29 -6.48 -30.78
N THR A 752 -33.37 -5.70 -31.34
CA THR A 752 -32.17 -6.19 -32.04
C THR A 752 -31.22 -6.90 -31.07
N SER A 753 -31.06 -6.37 -29.86
CA SER A 753 -30.23 -6.99 -28.82
C SER A 753 -30.82 -8.31 -28.34
N GLN A 754 -32.13 -8.37 -28.08
CA GLN A 754 -32.80 -9.61 -27.70
C GLN A 754 -32.81 -10.66 -28.83
N ASP A 755 -33.05 -10.29 -30.09
CA ASP A 755 -32.93 -11.21 -31.25
C ASP A 755 -31.50 -11.76 -31.41
N THR A 756 -30.49 -10.93 -31.09
CA THR A 756 -29.09 -11.36 -31.04
C THR A 756 -28.85 -12.37 -29.92
N LEU A 757 -29.28 -12.09 -28.68
CA LEU A 757 -29.17 -13.02 -27.55
C LEU A 757 -29.91 -14.35 -27.79
N GLN A 758 -31.12 -14.32 -28.37
CA GLN A 758 -31.87 -15.52 -28.77
C GLN A 758 -31.14 -16.32 -29.84
N THR A 759 -30.56 -15.65 -30.85
CA THR A 759 -29.77 -16.30 -31.90
C THR A 759 -28.53 -16.97 -31.33
N LEU A 760 -27.86 -16.32 -30.38
CA LEU A 760 -26.68 -16.86 -29.69
C LEU A 760 -27.04 -18.06 -28.81
N THR A 761 -28.14 -17.98 -28.06
CA THR A 761 -28.67 -19.10 -27.27
C THR A 761 -28.86 -20.37 -28.12
N GLN A 762 -29.39 -20.21 -29.35
CA GLN A 762 -29.52 -21.31 -30.31
C GLN A 762 -28.19 -21.84 -30.88
N GLN A 763 -27.12 -21.04 -30.85
CA GLN A 763 -25.80 -21.37 -31.39
C GLN A 763 -24.88 -22.01 -30.33
N VAL A 764 -24.83 -21.46 -29.12
CA VAL A 764 -23.94 -21.94 -28.04
C VAL A 764 -24.60 -22.95 -27.10
N GLY A 765 -25.94 -22.99 -27.07
CA GLY A 765 -26.73 -23.95 -26.29
C GLY A 765 -27.06 -23.53 -24.85
N THR A 766 -26.82 -22.27 -24.48
CA THR A 766 -27.14 -21.70 -23.16
C THR A 766 -27.57 -20.25 -23.30
N ALA A 767 -28.49 -19.79 -22.46
CA ALA A 767 -28.99 -18.42 -22.50
C ALA A 767 -28.00 -17.46 -21.82
N SER A 768 -27.89 -16.25 -22.38
CA SER A 768 -27.01 -15.19 -21.88
C SER A 768 -27.82 -14.00 -21.38
N GLY A 769 -27.59 -13.58 -20.14
CA GLY A 769 -28.10 -12.35 -19.56
C GLY A 769 -27.02 -11.27 -19.53
N LEU A 770 -27.44 -10.03 -19.73
CA LEU A 770 -26.62 -8.83 -19.59
C LEU A 770 -27.01 -8.12 -18.30
N ILE A 771 -26.03 -7.71 -17.50
CA ILE A 771 -26.26 -6.97 -16.26
C ILE A 771 -25.44 -5.68 -16.33
N TYR A 772 -26.14 -4.55 -16.32
CA TYR A 772 -25.54 -3.23 -16.26
C TYR A 772 -25.48 -2.78 -14.79
N ALA A 773 -24.28 -2.50 -14.27
CA ALA A 773 -24.08 -2.05 -12.89
C ALA A 773 -23.62 -0.58 -12.87
N ARG A 774 -24.46 0.31 -12.33
CA ARG A 774 -24.24 1.76 -12.26
C ARG A 774 -24.53 2.34 -10.89
N PHE A 775 -24.13 3.60 -10.68
CA PHE A 775 -24.47 4.38 -9.51
C PHE A 775 -25.40 5.55 -9.90
N THR A 776 -26.45 5.78 -9.11
CA THR A 776 -27.47 6.81 -9.36
C THR A 776 -27.88 7.51 -8.07
N PRO A 777 -28.18 8.83 -8.07
CA PRO A 777 -28.57 9.55 -6.85
C PRO A 777 -29.81 8.93 -6.16
N ALA A 778 -29.73 8.79 -4.83
CA ALA A 778 -30.78 8.16 -4.03
C ALA A 778 -32.18 8.78 -4.26
N GLY A 779 -33.18 7.92 -4.52
CA GLY A 779 -34.57 8.34 -4.70
C GLY A 779 -34.90 9.05 -6.01
N SER A 780 -33.98 9.08 -7.00
CA SER A 780 -34.29 9.60 -8.33
C SER A 780 -34.95 8.54 -9.23
N SER A 781 -36.27 8.34 -9.08
CA SER A 781 -37.07 7.36 -9.86
C SER A 781 -37.29 7.72 -11.35
N ALA A 782 -36.38 8.49 -11.95
CA ALA A 782 -36.31 8.78 -13.37
C ALA A 782 -34.93 9.39 -13.69
N ALA A 783 -34.19 8.76 -14.61
CA ALA A 783 -32.87 9.21 -15.02
C ALA A 783 -32.87 10.69 -15.48
N PRO A 784 -31.92 11.53 -15.01
CA PRO A 784 -31.67 12.81 -15.65
C PRO A 784 -31.04 12.57 -17.03
N ARG A 785 -31.87 12.64 -18.08
CA ARG A 785 -31.54 12.38 -19.51
C ARG A 785 -30.53 13.38 -20.12
N SER A 786 -29.34 13.52 -19.53
CA SER A 786 -28.23 14.36 -20.02
C SER A 786 -26.92 14.11 -19.27
N LEU A 787 -25.93 13.52 -19.95
CA LEU A 787 -24.55 13.31 -19.47
C LEU A 787 -23.80 14.57 -19.02
N LYS A 788 -24.32 15.79 -19.27
CA LYS A 788 -23.71 17.04 -18.77
C LYS A 788 -23.92 17.33 -17.27
N GLN A 789 -24.54 16.43 -16.50
CA GLN A 789 -24.74 16.61 -15.05
C GLN A 789 -24.24 15.45 -14.17
N LEU A 790 -23.77 14.34 -14.74
CA LEU A 790 -23.14 13.22 -14.00
C LEU A 790 -21.62 13.34 -13.86
N SER A 791 -21.03 14.48 -14.27
CA SER A 791 -19.58 14.70 -14.31
C SER A 791 -18.92 14.90 -12.93
N ASN A 792 -19.57 14.45 -11.85
CA ASN A 792 -18.98 14.35 -10.51
C ASN A 792 -19.76 13.26 -9.73
N PRO A 793 -19.41 11.96 -9.86
CA PRO A 793 -20.06 10.90 -9.11
C PRO A 793 -19.94 11.17 -7.60
N GLN A 794 -21.01 10.96 -6.85
CA GLN A 794 -21.05 11.20 -5.41
C GLN A 794 -20.80 9.90 -4.63
N PRO A 795 -20.18 9.95 -3.44
CA PRO A 795 -20.00 8.78 -2.58
C PRO A 795 -21.34 8.10 -2.23
N THR A 796 -22.39 8.92 -2.08
CA THR A 796 -23.76 8.53 -1.71
C THR A 796 -24.66 8.11 -2.88
N ASP A 797 -24.16 8.06 -4.12
CA ASP A 797 -24.93 7.49 -5.25
C ASP A 797 -25.19 6.00 -5.01
N ILE A 798 -26.42 5.51 -5.18
CA ILE A 798 -26.81 4.13 -4.89
C ILE A 798 -26.58 3.23 -6.10
N LEU A 799 -26.11 2.00 -5.85
CA LEU A 799 -25.97 0.95 -6.85
C LEU A 799 -27.34 0.59 -7.44
N GLN A 800 -27.40 0.60 -8.76
CA GLN A 800 -28.55 0.18 -9.53
C GLN A 800 -28.13 -0.82 -10.60
N LEU A 801 -28.87 -1.92 -10.67
CA LEU A 801 -28.68 -2.99 -11.64
C LEU A 801 -29.78 -2.91 -12.70
N VAL A 802 -29.42 -3.08 -13.97
CA VAL A 802 -30.38 -3.33 -15.05
C VAL A 802 -30.07 -4.68 -15.68
N ILE A 803 -31.03 -5.60 -15.64
CA ILE A 803 -30.89 -6.94 -16.24
C ILE A 803 -31.66 -7.01 -17.57
N VAL A 804 -30.99 -7.54 -18.60
CA VAL A 804 -31.53 -7.77 -19.94
C VAL A 804 -31.32 -9.23 -20.32
N THR A 805 -32.40 -9.93 -20.64
CA THR A 805 -32.39 -11.36 -20.99
C THR A 805 -32.93 -11.56 -22.41
N PRO A 806 -32.82 -12.78 -23.00
CA PRO A 806 -33.27 -13.03 -24.37
C PRO A 806 -34.78 -12.86 -24.59
N GLU A 807 -35.59 -12.98 -23.54
CA GLU A 807 -37.04 -12.77 -23.56
C GLU A 807 -37.45 -11.80 -22.44
N GLY A 808 -38.70 -11.31 -22.42
CA GLY A 808 -39.18 -10.39 -21.36
C GLY A 808 -38.87 -8.91 -21.56
N GLN A 809 -39.11 -8.10 -20.54
CA GLN A 809 -38.72 -6.68 -20.48
C GLN A 809 -37.47 -6.52 -19.59
N PRO A 810 -36.57 -5.55 -19.88
CA PRO A 810 -35.47 -5.24 -18.98
C PRO A 810 -35.99 -4.75 -17.63
N ARG A 811 -35.42 -5.29 -16.55
CA ARG A 811 -35.81 -4.92 -15.18
C ARG A 811 -34.72 -4.08 -14.56
N GLN A 812 -35.12 -2.94 -13.99
CA GLN A 812 -34.25 -2.10 -13.17
C GLN A 812 -34.46 -2.43 -11.69
N ILE A 813 -33.37 -2.64 -10.95
CA ILE A 813 -33.37 -2.94 -9.51
C ILE A 813 -32.43 -1.96 -8.82
N GLU A 814 -32.96 -1.10 -7.95
CA GLU A 814 -32.16 -0.33 -7.00
C GLU A 814 -31.75 -1.23 -5.84
N VAL A 815 -30.52 -1.07 -5.33
CA VAL A 815 -29.96 -1.85 -4.21
C VAL A 815 -29.76 -0.92 -3.01
N PRO A 816 -30.78 -0.69 -2.16
CA PRO A 816 -30.69 0.27 -1.06
C PRO A 816 -29.56 -0.08 -0.08
N GLY A 817 -28.78 0.93 0.33
CA GLY A 817 -27.65 0.77 1.24
C GLY A 817 -26.32 0.44 0.55
N ALA A 818 -26.33 -0.04 -0.69
CA ALA A 818 -25.12 -0.22 -1.51
C ALA A 818 -24.71 1.11 -2.16
N THR A 819 -24.19 2.05 -1.38
CA THR A 819 -23.67 3.32 -1.90
C THR A 819 -22.40 3.12 -2.72
N ARG A 820 -22.08 4.05 -3.62
CA ARG A 820 -20.89 4.01 -4.47
C ARG A 820 -19.62 3.84 -3.63
N GLU A 821 -19.51 4.58 -2.55
CA GLU A 821 -18.41 4.46 -1.61
C GLU A 821 -18.29 3.03 -1.04
N LYS A 822 -19.37 2.49 -0.48
CA LYS A 822 -19.39 1.15 0.13
C LYS A 822 -19.07 0.05 -0.89
N VAL A 823 -19.60 0.13 -2.11
CA VAL A 823 -19.31 -0.85 -3.16
C VAL A 823 -17.87 -0.74 -3.65
N ILE A 824 -17.36 0.47 -3.92
CA ILE A 824 -15.98 0.67 -4.37
C ILE A 824 -14.96 0.28 -3.28
N ALA A 825 -15.25 0.58 -2.02
CA ALA A 825 -14.45 0.13 -0.88
C ALA A 825 -14.40 -1.41 -0.82
N ALA A 826 -15.55 -2.09 -0.91
CA ALA A 826 -15.59 -3.55 -0.91
C ALA A 826 -14.84 -4.18 -2.09
N VAL A 827 -14.89 -3.58 -3.30
CA VAL A 827 -14.07 -4.00 -4.46
C VAL A 827 -12.58 -3.88 -4.15
N ARG A 828 -12.15 -2.75 -3.57
CA ARG A 828 -10.74 -2.52 -3.18
C ARG A 828 -10.29 -3.51 -2.10
N SER A 829 -11.09 -3.74 -1.06
CA SER A 829 -10.79 -4.75 -0.03
C SER A 829 -10.66 -6.16 -0.61
N LEU A 830 -11.61 -6.59 -1.46
CA LEU A 830 -11.51 -7.90 -2.13
C LEU A 830 -10.25 -8.01 -3.00
N GLN A 831 -9.87 -6.93 -3.71
CA GLN A 831 -8.65 -6.88 -4.51
C GLN A 831 -7.38 -6.98 -3.65
N LEU A 832 -7.31 -6.27 -2.53
CA LEU A 832 -6.19 -6.32 -1.59
C LEU A 832 -6.05 -7.73 -0.99
N GLU A 833 -7.12 -8.28 -0.41
CA GLU A 833 -7.12 -9.61 0.21
C GLU A 833 -6.72 -10.73 -0.76
N LEU A 834 -7.16 -10.64 -2.03
CA LEU A 834 -6.77 -11.63 -3.04
C LEU A 834 -5.33 -11.47 -3.52
N THR A 835 -4.80 -10.24 -3.57
CA THR A 835 -3.48 -9.97 -4.17
C THR A 835 -2.32 -9.95 -3.17
N ASP A 836 -2.55 -9.65 -1.90
CA ASP A 836 -1.49 -9.63 -0.89
C ASP A 836 -0.91 -11.04 -0.63
N ARG A 837 0.42 -11.17 -0.76
CA ARG A 837 1.15 -12.41 -0.48
C ARG A 837 1.01 -12.88 0.96
N THR A 838 0.80 -11.97 1.91
CA THR A 838 0.70 -12.25 3.34
C THR A 838 -0.68 -12.84 3.71
N ARG A 839 -1.74 -12.40 3.00
CA ARG A 839 -3.16 -12.72 3.25
C ARG A 839 -3.73 -13.87 2.43
N ARG A 840 -3.08 -14.28 1.33
CA ARG A 840 -3.39 -15.47 0.49
C ARG A 840 -3.54 -16.84 1.20
N ARG A 841 -3.41 -16.92 2.52
CA ARG A 841 -3.65 -18.11 3.35
C ARG A 841 -4.87 -17.99 4.27
N LEU A 842 -5.43 -16.79 4.36
CA LEU A 842 -6.63 -16.46 5.12
C LEU A 842 -7.86 -16.62 4.22
N THR A 843 -9.04 -16.55 4.82
CA THR A 843 -10.33 -16.64 4.11
C THR A 843 -11.11 -15.32 4.12
N ASP A 844 -10.48 -14.24 4.57
CA ASP A 844 -11.14 -12.97 4.88
C ASP A 844 -11.65 -12.27 3.60
N TYR A 845 -11.04 -12.58 2.45
CA TYR A 845 -11.57 -12.26 1.12
C TYR A 845 -13.02 -12.75 0.92
N LEU A 846 -13.46 -13.83 1.58
CA LEU A 846 -14.84 -14.34 1.47
C LEU A 846 -15.87 -13.33 2.02
N ARG A 847 -15.53 -12.56 3.06
CA ARG A 847 -16.41 -11.53 3.64
C ARG A 847 -16.75 -10.46 2.59
N HIS A 848 -15.71 -9.89 1.97
CA HIS A 848 -15.86 -8.86 0.94
C HIS A 848 -16.45 -9.43 -0.36
N SER A 849 -16.08 -10.66 -0.72
CA SER A 849 -16.64 -11.40 -1.84
C SER A 849 -18.15 -11.64 -1.71
N GLN A 850 -18.61 -12.02 -0.51
CA GLN A 850 -20.03 -12.26 -0.23
C GLN A 850 -20.83 -10.96 -0.22
N LEU A 851 -20.32 -9.91 0.41
CA LEU A 851 -20.95 -8.59 0.39
C LEU A 851 -21.16 -8.07 -1.05
N LEU A 852 -20.17 -8.27 -1.92
CA LEU A 852 -20.27 -7.93 -3.34
C LEU A 852 -21.22 -8.85 -4.13
N TYR A 853 -21.29 -10.14 -3.80
CA TYR A 853 -22.28 -11.06 -4.38
C TYR A 853 -23.71 -10.64 -4.03
N ASP A 854 -23.95 -10.31 -2.75
CA ASP A 854 -25.25 -9.89 -2.22
C ASP A 854 -25.74 -8.56 -2.83
N TRP A 855 -24.81 -7.67 -3.23
CA TRP A 855 -25.14 -6.43 -3.92
C TRP A 855 -25.27 -6.56 -5.43
N LEU A 856 -24.43 -7.35 -6.10
CA LEU A 856 -24.35 -7.38 -7.58
C LEU A 856 -25.13 -8.53 -8.23
N ILE A 857 -25.32 -9.66 -7.53
CA ILE A 857 -25.80 -10.92 -8.11
C ILE A 857 -27.08 -11.41 -7.44
N ALA A 858 -27.13 -11.46 -6.10
CA ALA A 858 -28.30 -11.93 -5.37
C ALA A 858 -29.63 -11.20 -5.73
N PRO A 859 -29.66 -9.88 -6.04
CA PRO A 859 -30.90 -9.19 -6.40
C PRO A 859 -31.46 -9.62 -7.78
N VAL A 860 -30.59 -10.05 -8.68
CA VAL A 860 -30.91 -10.42 -10.08
C VAL A 860 -30.96 -11.94 -10.31
N GLU A 861 -30.37 -12.74 -9.42
CA GLU A 861 -30.34 -14.20 -9.48
C GLU A 861 -31.71 -14.87 -9.68
N PRO A 862 -32.83 -14.43 -9.06
CA PRO A 862 -34.14 -15.03 -9.33
C PRO A 862 -34.62 -14.85 -10.79
N VAL A 863 -34.16 -13.82 -11.50
CA VAL A 863 -34.41 -13.64 -12.95
C VAL A 863 -33.53 -14.59 -13.76
N LEU A 864 -32.24 -14.70 -13.41
CA LEU A 864 -31.29 -15.62 -14.05
C LEU A 864 -31.80 -17.08 -13.98
N VAL A 865 -32.28 -17.51 -12.81
CA VAL A 865 -32.82 -18.86 -12.57
C VAL A 865 -34.16 -19.07 -13.29
N ALA A 866 -35.04 -18.06 -13.33
CA ALA A 866 -36.35 -18.18 -13.98
C ALA A 866 -36.26 -18.32 -15.51
N GLU A 867 -35.21 -17.78 -16.13
CA GLU A 867 -35.01 -17.75 -17.58
C GLU A 867 -33.87 -18.68 -18.06
N ASP A 868 -33.39 -19.59 -17.20
CA ASP A 868 -32.35 -20.61 -17.49
C ASP A 868 -31.05 -20.00 -18.04
N ILE A 869 -30.64 -18.87 -17.47
CA ILE A 869 -29.43 -18.12 -17.86
C ILE A 869 -28.18 -18.83 -17.33
N GLY A 870 -27.32 -19.31 -18.24
CA GLY A 870 -26.02 -19.94 -17.90
C GLY A 870 -24.80 -19.05 -18.16
N HIS A 871 -25.00 -17.89 -18.81
CA HIS A 871 -23.95 -16.88 -19.00
C HIS A 871 -24.38 -15.49 -18.54
N VAL A 872 -23.53 -14.83 -17.78
CA VAL A 872 -23.68 -13.46 -17.29
C VAL A 872 -22.58 -12.60 -17.90
N SER A 873 -22.98 -11.61 -18.71
CA SER A 873 -22.08 -10.56 -19.19
C SER A 873 -22.35 -9.27 -18.42
N MET A 874 -21.32 -8.78 -17.73
CA MET A 874 -21.40 -7.57 -16.92
C MET A 874 -20.96 -6.36 -17.75
N ILE A 875 -21.74 -5.29 -17.72
CA ILE A 875 -21.40 -3.97 -18.26
C ILE A 875 -21.30 -3.01 -17.06
N MET A 876 -20.09 -2.56 -16.74
CA MET A 876 -19.79 -1.99 -15.42
C MET A 876 -19.33 -0.53 -15.48
N ALA A 877 -19.77 0.26 -14.50
CA ALA A 877 -19.34 1.65 -14.30
C ALA A 877 -17.87 1.74 -13.82
N PRO A 878 -17.22 2.92 -13.92
CA PRO A 878 -15.86 3.13 -13.40
C PRO A 878 -15.76 2.81 -11.90
N GLY A 879 -14.69 2.10 -11.53
CA GLY A 879 -14.42 1.52 -10.20
C GLY A 879 -14.91 0.07 -10.02
N LEU A 880 -15.79 -0.42 -10.91
CA LEU A 880 -16.24 -1.82 -10.91
C LEU A 880 -15.56 -2.66 -12.00
N ARG A 881 -14.92 -2.03 -13.00
CA ARG A 881 -14.36 -2.70 -14.19
C ARG A 881 -13.17 -3.61 -13.86
N SER A 882 -12.52 -3.40 -12.72
CA SER A 882 -11.43 -4.24 -12.19
C SER A 882 -11.89 -5.33 -11.21
N LEU A 883 -13.20 -5.46 -10.94
CA LEU A 883 -13.73 -6.47 -10.00
C LEU A 883 -13.38 -7.90 -10.45
N PRO A 884 -12.73 -8.73 -9.60
CA PRO A 884 -12.52 -10.15 -9.88
C PRO A 884 -13.81 -10.94 -9.74
N MET A 885 -14.72 -10.78 -10.71
CA MET A 885 -16.07 -11.34 -10.67
C MET A 885 -16.09 -12.83 -10.38
N ALA A 886 -15.12 -13.58 -10.91
CA ALA A 886 -15.03 -15.03 -10.69
C ALA A 886 -14.86 -15.42 -9.21
N ALA A 887 -14.28 -14.53 -8.38
CA ALA A 887 -14.09 -14.73 -6.95
C ALA A 887 -15.31 -14.35 -6.09
N LEU A 888 -16.40 -13.83 -6.66
CA LEU A 888 -17.65 -13.57 -5.92
C LEU A 888 -18.25 -14.89 -5.41
N HIS A 889 -18.76 -14.89 -4.18
CA HIS A 889 -19.13 -16.09 -3.42
C HIS A 889 -20.47 -15.87 -2.70
N ASP A 890 -21.40 -16.82 -2.76
CA ASP A 890 -22.76 -16.65 -2.20
C ASP A 890 -22.88 -17.05 -0.71
N GLY A 891 -21.76 -17.44 -0.09
CA GLY A 891 -21.68 -18.02 1.25
C GLY A 891 -21.51 -19.54 1.24
N GLU A 892 -21.84 -20.22 0.13
CA GLU A 892 -21.67 -21.67 -0.07
C GLU A 892 -20.72 -22.03 -1.22
N GLN A 893 -20.72 -21.25 -2.31
CA GLN A 893 -19.97 -21.54 -3.55
C GLN A 893 -19.59 -20.26 -4.32
N PHE A 894 -18.59 -20.36 -5.20
CA PHE A 894 -18.22 -19.25 -6.09
C PHE A 894 -19.21 -19.09 -7.25
N ILE A 895 -19.38 -17.87 -7.77
CA ILE A 895 -20.27 -17.59 -8.91
C ILE A 895 -19.95 -18.44 -10.14
N ILE A 896 -18.67 -18.78 -10.36
CA ILE A 896 -18.21 -19.65 -11.46
C ILE A 896 -18.67 -21.10 -11.33
N GLU A 897 -19.18 -21.53 -10.18
CA GLU A 897 -19.78 -22.86 -10.01
C GLU A 897 -21.19 -22.89 -10.61
N LYS A 898 -21.90 -21.76 -10.55
CA LYS A 898 -23.25 -21.56 -11.11
C LYS A 898 -23.26 -21.08 -12.56
N TYR A 899 -22.54 -20.01 -12.88
CA TYR A 899 -22.65 -19.26 -14.13
C TYR A 899 -21.29 -19.08 -14.82
N THR A 900 -21.26 -18.96 -16.15
CA THR A 900 -20.10 -18.33 -16.81
C THR A 900 -20.20 -16.82 -16.69
N VAL A 901 -19.07 -16.16 -16.46
CA VAL A 901 -18.99 -14.71 -16.29
C VAL A 901 -18.05 -14.07 -17.30
N GLY A 902 -18.33 -12.84 -17.72
CA GLY A 902 -17.46 -12.08 -18.63
C GLY A 902 -17.75 -10.57 -18.58
N LEU A 903 -16.75 -9.75 -18.88
CA LEU A 903 -16.87 -8.29 -18.92
C LEU A 903 -17.10 -7.83 -20.36
N MET A 904 -18.08 -6.96 -20.59
CA MET A 904 -18.29 -6.33 -21.89
C MET A 904 -18.29 -4.81 -21.73
N PRO A 905 -17.48 -4.06 -22.51
CA PRO A 905 -17.47 -2.60 -22.42
C PRO A 905 -18.81 -1.98 -22.85
N SER A 906 -19.41 -2.50 -23.93
CA SER A 906 -20.76 -2.16 -24.41
C SER A 906 -21.14 -3.14 -25.53
N LEU A 907 -22.43 -3.41 -25.74
CA LEU A 907 -22.92 -4.16 -26.90
C LEU A 907 -22.57 -3.45 -28.21
N ALA A 908 -22.76 -2.13 -28.26
CA ALA A 908 -22.51 -1.30 -29.43
C ALA A 908 -21.03 -1.40 -29.89
N LEU A 909 -20.09 -1.48 -28.94
CA LEU A 909 -18.65 -1.62 -29.21
C LEU A 909 -18.17 -3.06 -29.42
N THR A 910 -19.04 -4.08 -29.26
CA THR A 910 -18.63 -5.48 -29.28
C THR A 910 -19.15 -6.24 -30.51
N ASP A 911 -18.29 -7.02 -31.17
CA ASP A 911 -18.70 -7.89 -32.26
C ASP A 911 -19.37 -9.17 -31.73
N LEU A 912 -20.70 -9.13 -31.61
CA LEU A 912 -21.53 -10.20 -31.05
C LEU A 912 -21.67 -11.44 -31.97
N ARG A 913 -21.01 -11.48 -33.15
CA ARG A 913 -21.15 -12.60 -34.09
C ARG A 913 -20.36 -13.82 -33.61
N TYR A 914 -21.06 -14.91 -33.27
CA TYR A 914 -20.43 -16.18 -32.93
C TYR A 914 -19.51 -16.72 -34.04
N THR A 915 -18.33 -17.19 -33.63
CA THR A 915 -17.43 -18.01 -34.44
C THR A 915 -16.97 -19.21 -33.62
N ASP A 916 -17.17 -20.43 -34.11
CA ASP A 916 -16.59 -21.63 -33.50
C ASP A 916 -15.04 -21.58 -33.60
N VAL A 917 -14.39 -21.47 -32.44
CA VAL A 917 -12.93 -21.41 -32.29
C VAL A 917 -12.29 -22.73 -31.84
N ARG A 918 -13.06 -23.82 -31.66
CA ARG A 918 -12.53 -25.09 -31.12
C ARG A 918 -11.40 -25.71 -31.94
N GLN A 919 -11.42 -25.48 -33.25
CA GLN A 919 -10.43 -25.96 -34.21
C GLN A 919 -9.62 -24.80 -34.84
N ALA A 920 -9.68 -23.60 -34.26
CA ALA A 920 -8.95 -22.44 -34.76
C ALA A 920 -7.43 -22.58 -34.46
N PRO A 921 -6.56 -22.30 -35.44
CA PRO A 921 -5.12 -22.34 -35.22
C PRO A 921 -4.66 -21.15 -34.37
N VAL A 922 -3.66 -21.40 -33.52
CA VAL A 922 -3.09 -20.43 -32.57
C VAL A 922 -1.75 -19.91 -33.07
N LEU A 923 -1.55 -18.59 -33.02
CA LEU A 923 -0.22 -17.99 -33.04
C LEU A 923 0.16 -17.68 -31.59
N ALA A 924 1.14 -18.40 -31.05
CA ALA A 924 1.60 -18.23 -29.68
C ALA A 924 2.98 -17.57 -29.68
N MET A 925 3.13 -16.41 -29.05
CA MET A 925 4.37 -15.65 -29.06
C MET A 925 4.72 -15.20 -27.65
N GLY A 926 6.01 -15.05 -27.32
CA GLY A 926 6.41 -14.60 -25.99
C GLY A 926 7.89 -14.33 -25.83
N ALA A 927 8.23 -13.73 -24.70
CA ALA A 927 9.61 -13.51 -24.25
C ALA A 927 9.79 -14.14 -22.87
N SER A 928 10.90 -14.86 -22.67
CA SER A 928 11.27 -15.47 -21.39
C SER A 928 12.45 -14.79 -20.71
N GLU A 929 13.23 -14.00 -21.46
CA GLU A 929 14.43 -13.31 -20.99
C GLU A 929 14.23 -11.79 -21.16
N PHE A 930 14.59 -10.99 -20.15
CA PHE A 930 14.43 -9.53 -20.17
C PHE A 930 15.65 -8.79 -19.61
N THR A 931 15.91 -7.57 -20.07
CA THR A 931 17.01 -6.72 -19.56
C THR A 931 16.62 -5.90 -18.33
N ASP A 932 15.38 -5.42 -18.29
CA ASP A 932 14.91 -4.39 -17.37
C ASP A 932 13.69 -4.86 -16.53
N GLN A 933 13.40 -6.17 -16.55
CA GLN A 933 12.29 -6.84 -15.86
C GLN A 933 12.70 -8.27 -15.46
N PRO A 934 11.98 -8.94 -14.54
CA PRO A 934 12.27 -10.34 -14.19
C PRO A 934 12.00 -11.30 -15.35
N ASP A 935 12.85 -12.32 -15.50
CA ASP A 935 12.68 -13.41 -16.46
C ASP A 935 11.37 -14.22 -16.21
N LEU A 936 10.80 -14.75 -17.29
CA LEU A 936 9.58 -15.58 -17.28
C LEU A 936 9.91 -17.00 -17.80
N PRO A 937 10.56 -17.85 -16.97
CA PRO A 937 11.07 -19.16 -17.40
C PRO A 937 9.98 -20.18 -17.79
N ALA A 938 8.70 -19.97 -17.46
CA ALA A 938 7.60 -20.85 -17.87
C ALA A 938 7.09 -20.59 -19.29
N VAL A 939 7.32 -19.39 -19.84
CA VAL A 939 6.90 -19.01 -21.21
C VAL A 939 7.33 -20.03 -22.29
N PRO A 940 8.59 -20.53 -22.36
CA PRO A 940 8.97 -21.51 -23.37
C PRO A 940 8.22 -22.84 -23.23
N PHE A 941 7.90 -23.23 -21.99
CA PHE A 941 7.12 -24.43 -21.69
C PHE A 941 5.66 -24.24 -22.09
N GLU A 942 5.03 -23.14 -21.69
CA GLU A 942 3.65 -22.76 -22.03
C GLU A 942 3.43 -22.75 -23.55
N LEU A 943 4.24 -21.99 -24.29
CA LEU A 943 4.15 -21.87 -25.75
C LEU A 943 4.32 -23.23 -26.46
N SER A 944 5.19 -24.10 -25.93
CA SER A 944 5.37 -25.45 -26.48
C SER A 944 4.18 -26.36 -26.17
N THR A 945 3.61 -26.29 -24.97
CA THR A 945 2.46 -27.11 -24.56
C THR A 945 1.21 -26.73 -25.36
N ILE A 946 0.96 -25.43 -25.56
CA ILE A 946 -0.15 -24.94 -26.39
C ILE A 946 -0.02 -25.43 -27.84
N VAL A 947 1.16 -25.29 -28.48
CA VAL A 947 1.32 -25.49 -29.93
C VAL A 947 1.73 -26.92 -30.35
N ASP A 948 2.47 -27.65 -29.51
CA ASP A 948 2.92 -29.01 -29.85
C ASP A 948 1.93 -30.08 -29.38
N ASN A 949 1.19 -29.82 -28.28
CA ASN A 949 0.35 -30.83 -27.63
C ASN A 949 -1.16 -30.54 -27.72
N LEU A 950 -1.60 -29.29 -27.53
CA LEU A 950 -3.03 -28.95 -27.41
C LEU A 950 -3.68 -28.44 -28.71
N ARG A 951 -2.98 -27.59 -29.50
CA ARG A 951 -3.55 -26.85 -30.62
C ARG A 951 -2.59 -26.83 -31.80
N GLN A 952 -3.11 -26.97 -33.03
CA GLN A 952 -2.31 -26.67 -34.22
C GLN A 952 -2.00 -25.17 -34.27
N GLY A 953 -0.75 -24.82 -34.58
CA GLY A 953 -0.33 -23.42 -34.54
C GLY A 953 1.13 -23.23 -34.91
N GLN A 954 1.62 -22.04 -34.59
CA GLN A 954 3.04 -21.68 -34.63
C GLN A 954 3.43 -21.00 -33.33
N ARG A 955 4.64 -21.28 -32.84
CA ARG A 955 5.24 -20.53 -31.73
C ARG A 955 6.43 -19.67 -32.15
N ASN A 956 6.59 -18.55 -31.45
CA ASN A 956 7.71 -17.63 -31.60
C ASN A 956 8.20 -17.17 -30.22
N LEU A 957 9.49 -17.34 -29.94
CA LEU A 957 10.13 -17.00 -28.66
C LEU A 957 11.21 -15.95 -28.89
N ASN A 958 11.47 -15.12 -27.88
CA ASN A 958 12.59 -14.19 -27.74
C ASN A 958 12.87 -13.40 -29.04
N GLU A 959 14.00 -13.61 -29.72
CA GLU A 959 14.39 -12.82 -30.91
C GLU A 959 13.41 -12.91 -32.10
N THR A 960 12.45 -13.84 -32.05
CA THR A 960 11.39 -13.98 -33.05
C THR A 960 10.03 -13.46 -32.58
N PHE A 961 9.92 -12.98 -31.33
CA PHE A 961 8.75 -12.31 -30.79
C PHE A 961 8.86 -10.79 -30.95
N THR A 962 8.61 -10.33 -32.18
CA THR A 962 8.57 -8.89 -32.52
C THR A 962 7.26 -8.50 -33.19
N PRO A 963 6.81 -7.23 -33.10
CA PRO A 963 5.58 -6.75 -33.73
C PRO A 963 5.52 -7.01 -35.25
N GLN A 964 6.65 -6.86 -35.94
CA GLN A 964 6.72 -7.06 -37.39
C GLN A 964 6.62 -8.55 -37.77
N THR A 965 7.13 -9.44 -36.92
CA THR A 965 6.98 -10.89 -37.10
C THR A 965 5.53 -11.30 -36.90
N LEU A 966 4.86 -10.80 -35.84
CA LEU A 966 3.44 -10.99 -35.58
C LEU A 966 2.59 -10.58 -36.79
N VAL A 967 2.73 -9.34 -37.27
CA VAL A 967 1.98 -8.82 -38.42
C VAL A 967 2.25 -9.67 -39.67
N SER A 968 3.50 -10.03 -39.95
CA SER A 968 3.85 -10.82 -41.13
C SER A 968 3.24 -12.23 -41.12
N LEU A 969 3.20 -12.89 -39.96
CA LEU A 969 2.61 -14.22 -39.81
C LEU A 969 1.08 -14.17 -39.96
N ARG A 970 0.41 -13.20 -39.32
CA ARG A 970 -1.05 -13.04 -39.44
C ARG A 970 -1.53 -12.64 -40.83
N GLN A 971 -0.69 -11.97 -41.63
CA GLN A 971 -0.98 -11.70 -43.04
C GLN A 971 -0.75 -12.91 -43.97
N THR A 972 0.08 -13.87 -43.54
CA THR A 972 0.40 -15.08 -44.34
C THR A 972 -0.58 -16.21 -44.06
N ASP A 973 -0.90 -16.43 -42.79
CA ASP A 973 -1.72 -17.54 -42.29
C ASP A 973 -2.90 -17.04 -41.44
N ASN A 974 -4.03 -17.74 -41.51
CA ASN A 974 -5.30 -17.34 -40.90
C ASN A 974 -5.37 -17.68 -39.40
N TYR A 975 -4.46 -17.13 -38.60
CA TYR A 975 -4.47 -17.24 -37.14
C TYR A 975 -5.60 -16.39 -36.54
N ARG A 976 -6.57 -17.09 -35.95
CA ARG A 976 -7.75 -16.49 -35.29
C ARG A 976 -7.59 -16.33 -33.78
N ILE A 977 -6.63 -17.02 -33.18
CA ILE A 977 -6.24 -16.87 -31.78
C ILE A 977 -4.79 -16.41 -31.76
N LEU A 978 -4.52 -15.35 -31.00
CA LEU A 978 -3.18 -14.84 -30.70
C LEU A 978 -2.97 -14.97 -29.20
N HIS A 979 -1.85 -15.54 -28.80
CA HIS A 979 -1.47 -15.69 -27.41
C HIS A 979 -0.10 -15.03 -27.20
N LEU A 980 -0.03 -14.10 -26.25
CA LEU A 980 1.15 -13.31 -25.93
C LEU A 980 1.57 -13.61 -24.49
N ALA A 981 2.65 -14.35 -24.32
CA ALA A 981 3.22 -14.73 -23.02
C ALA A 981 4.45 -13.86 -22.74
N THR A 982 4.21 -12.70 -22.11
CA THR A 982 5.20 -11.65 -21.84
C THR A 982 4.61 -10.65 -20.86
N HIS A 983 5.46 -9.84 -20.21
CA HIS A 983 5.01 -8.72 -19.38
C HIS A 983 4.19 -7.69 -20.17
N GLY A 984 3.09 -7.24 -19.57
CA GLY A 984 2.35 -6.07 -20.03
C GLY A 984 1.68 -5.34 -18.87
N GLU A 985 1.52 -4.03 -18.97
CA GLU A 985 1.13 -3.20 -17.85
C GLU A 985 0.11 -2.13 -18.28
N PHE A 986 -1.05 -2.11 -17.61
CA PHE A 986 -2.04 -1.04 -17.73
C PHE A 986 -1.79 -0.03 -16.62
N ARG A 987 -1.21 1.11 -16.98
CA ARG A 987 -0.85 2.22 -16.07
C ARG A 987 -1.90 3.32 -16.09
N ALA A 988 -1.95 4.10 -15.02
CA ALA A 988 -2.77 5.30 -14.95
C ALA A 988 -2.34 6.37 -15.97
N GLY A 989 -3.26 7.29 -16.32
CA GLY A 989 -2.99 8.42 -17.21
C GLY A 989 -3.15 8.13 -18.70
N GLY A 990 -3.61 6.93 -19.09
CA GLY A 990 -4.07 6.65 -20.46
C GLY A 990 -3.33 5.51 -21.20
N PRO A 991 -3.76 5.19 -22.43
CA PRO A 991 -3.18 4.11 -23.23
C PRO A 991 -1.76 4.39 -23.75
N GLU A 992 -1.26 5.63 -23.60
CA GLU A 992 0.12 6.01 -23.93
C GLU A 992 1.12 5.63 -22.82
N ASN A 993 0.66 5.50 -21.57
CA ASN A 993 1.50 5.10 -20.42
C ASN A 993 1.54 3.56 -20.24
N SER A 994 0.59 2.86 -20.87
CA SER A 994 0.43 1.40 -20.77
C SER A 994 1.15 0.72 -21.94
N TYR A 995 1.80 -0.44 -21.71
CA TYR A 995 2.59 -1.13 -22.74
C TYR A 995 2.50 -2.66 -22.70
N ILE A 996 2.88 -3.28 -23.82
CA ILE A 996 3.21 -4.71 -23.94
C ILE A 996 4.70 -4.82 -24.25
N GLN A 997 5.44 -5.61 -23.48
CA GLN A 997 6.87 -5.85 -23.71
C GLN A 997 7.04 -6.89 -24.83
N PHE A 998 7.46 -6.46 -26.02
CA PHE A 998 8.02 -7.35 -27.04
C PHE A 998 9.53 -7.51 -26.80
N TRP A 999 10.17 -8.44 -27.50
CA TRP A 999 11.61 -8.66 -27.37
C TRP A 999 12.45 -7.44 -27.74
N ASP A 1000 12.06 -6.72 -28.78
CA ASP A 1000 12.84 -5.63 -29.38
C ASP A 1000 12.43 -4.23 -28.88
N GLN A 1001 11.27 -4.10 -28.23
CA GLN A 1001 10.70 -2.82 -27.79
C GLN A 1001 9.49 -3.00 -26.84
N ARG A 1002 9.17 -1.96 -26.07
CA ARG A 1002 7.83 -1.79 -25.48
C ARG A 1002 6.90 -1.21 -26.54
N LEU A 1003 5.74 -1.82 -26.74
CA LEU A 1003 4.69 -1.30 -27.61
C LEU A 1003 3.60 -0.65 -26.73
N ASN A 1004 3.36 0.64 -26.88
CA ASN A 1004 2.31 1.32 -26.12
C ASN A 1004 0.92 0.84 -26.55
N LEU A 1005 -0.06 0.86 -25.63
CA LEU A 1005 -1.43 0.43 -25.93
C LEU A 1005 -2.12 1.34 -26.96
N ALA A 1006 -1.74 2.61 -27.05
CA ALA A 1006 -2.14 3.50 -28.14
C ALA A 1006 -1.68 3.00 -29.53
N GLN A 1007 -0.61 2.20 -29.59
CA GLN A 1007 -0.05 1.63 -30.82
C GLN A 1007 -0.58 0.23 -31.14
N LEU A 1008 -1.43 -0.37 -30.30
CA LEU A 1008 -2.07 -1.67 -30.59
C LEU A 1008 -2.71 -1.77 -31.99
N PRO A 1009 -3.39 -0.73 -32.52
CA PRO A 1009 -3.93 -0.76 -33.88
C PRO A 1009 -2.88 -1.00 -34.98
N GLU A 1010 -1.60 -0.67 -34.75
CA GLU A 1010 -0.51 -0.91 -35.69
C GLU A 1010 -0.26 -2.41 -35.96
N LEU A 1011 -0.59 -3.26 -34.98
CA LEU A 1011 -0.53 -4.73 -35.09
C LEU A 1011 -1.60 -5.31 -36.03
N GLN A 1012 -2.55 -4.50 -36.52
CA GLN A 1012 -3.57 -4.90 -37.49
C GLN A 1012 -4.34 -6.16 -37.07
N LEU A 1013 -4.65 -6.31 -35.78
CA LEU A 1013 -5.27 -7.53 -35.24
C LEU A 1013 -6.69 -7.77 -35.81
N ASN A 1014 -7.34 -6.73 -36.33
CA ASN A 1014 -8.61 -6.81 -37.06
C ASN A 1014 -8.50 -7.29 -38.52
N ASN A 1015 -7.29 -7.49 -39.08
CA ASN A 1015 -7.09 -7.86 -40.49
C ASN A 1015 -6.00 -8.95 -40.70
N PRO A 1016 -6.37 -10.25 -40.81
CA PRO A 1016 -7.72 -10.79 -40.70
C PRO A 1016 -8.28 -10.64 -39.26
N PRO A 1017 -9.60 -10.64 -39.04
CA PRO A 1017 -10.17 -10.49 -37.70
C PRO A 1017 -9.68 -11.56 -36.72
N LEU A 1018 -9.27 -11.14 -35.53
CA LEU A 1018 -8.93 -12.02 -34.42
C LEU A 1018 -10.16 -12.31 -33.56
N GLU A 1019 -10.39 -13.58 -33.26
CA GLU A 1019 -11.51 -14.07 -32.44
C GLU A 1019 -11.18 -14.07 -30.94
N LEU A 1020 -9.90 -14.19 -30.59
CA LEU A 1020 -9.40 -14.14 -29.22
C LEU A 1020 -7.92 -13.69 -29.17
N LEU A 1021 -7.66 -12.64 -28.39
CA LEU A 1021 -6.33 -12.29 -27.87
C LEU A 1021 -6.19 -12.89 -26.45
N VAL A 1022 -5.07 -13.53 -26.14
CA VAL A 1022 -4.73 -13.97 -24.79
C VAL A 1022 -3.45 -13.28 -24.36
N MET A 1023 -3.48 -12.63 -23.20
CA MET A 1023 -2.35 -11.94 -22.57
C MET A 1023 -1.94 -12.71 -21.31
N SER A 1024 -0.84 -13.47 -21.37
CA SER A 1024 -0.45 -14.46 -20.36
C SER A 1024 0.40 -13.94 -19.19
N ALA A 1025 0.72 -12.65 -19.13
CA ALA A 1025 1.39 -12.05 -17.95
C ALA A 1025 1.20 -10.53 -17.89
N CYS A 1026 -0.04 -10.07 -17.66
CA CYS A 1026 -0.32 -8.63 -17.49
C CYS A 1026 -0.62 -8.23 -16.04
N LYS A 1027 -0.37 -6.97 -15.70
CA LYS A 1027 -0.86 -6.31 -14.47
C LYS A 1027 -1.71 -5.11 -14.85
N THR A 1028 -2.87 -4.95 -14.24
CA THR A 1028 -3.63 -3.69 -14.25
C THR A 1028 -3.35 -2.92 -12.96
N ALA A 1029 -3.28 -1.59 -13.03
CA ALA A 1029 -3.33 -0.76 -11.83
C ALA A 1029 -4.73 -0.84 -11.23
N LEU A 1030 -4.93 -1.80 -10.30
CA LEU A 1030 -6.18 -1.97 -9.57
C LEU A 1030 -6.55 -0.69 -8.81
N GLY A 1031 -7.84 -0.37 -8.78
CA GLY A 1031 -8.35 0.83 -8.12
C GLY A 1031 -8.22 2.14 -8.93
N ASP A 1032 -7.43 2.18 -10.01
CA ASP A 1032 -7.35 3.34 -10.91
C ASP A 1032 -8.37 3.28 -12.05
N SER A 1033 -9.25 4.29 -12.09
CA SER A 1033 -10.34 4.37 -13.08
C SER A 1033 -9.87 4.53 -14.54
N SER A 1034 -8.64 5.01 -14.78
CA SER A 1034 -8.10 5.19 -16.13
C SER A 1034 -7.45 3.91 -16.67
N ALA A 1035 -6.71 3.17 -15.84
CA ALA A 1035 -6.20 1.84 -16.15
C ALA A 1035 -7.35 0.84 -16.36
N GLU A 1036 -8.41 0.93 -15.57
CA GLU A 1036 -9.66 0.19 -15.75
C GLU A 1036 -10.31 0.38 -17.13
N LEU A 1037 -10.34 1.62 -17.63
CA LEU A 1037 -10.83 1.93 -18.99
C LEU A 1037 -9.93 1.29 -20.05
N GLY A 1038 -8.60 1.33 -19.85
CA GLY A 1038 -7.62 0.64 -20.69
C GLY A 1038 -7.84 -0.87 -20.76
N PHE A 1039 -8.08 -1.50 -19.61
CA PHE A 1039 -8.28 -2.93 -19.46
C PHE A 1039 -9.65 -3.40 -19.99
N ALA A 1040 -10.75 -2.79 -19.55
CA ALA A 1040 -12.10 -3.11 -20.03
C ALA A 1040 -12.30 -2.77 -21.51
N GLY A 1041 -11.51 -1.83 -22.03
CA GLY A 1041 -11.44 -1.49 -23.44
C GLY A 1041 -10.48 -2.35 -24.28
N LEU A 1042 -9.70 -3.25 -23.68
CA LEU A 1042 -8.60 -3.96 -24.35
C LEU A 1042 -9.02 -4.64 -25.66
N ALA A 1043 -10.18 -5.32 -25.67
CA ALA A 1043 -10.69 -5.98 -26.87
C ALA A 1043 -11.01 -4.96 -27.99
N VAL A 1044 -11.65 -3.84 -27.63
CA VAL A 1044 -12.03 -2.77 -28.56
C VAL A 1044 -10.80 -2.05 -29.12
N GLN A 1045 -9.86 -1.68 -28.25
CA GLN A 1045 -8.59 -1.01 -28.60
C GLN A 1045 -7.68 -1.88 -29.47
N ALA A 1046 -7.61 -3.18 -29.18
CA ALA A 1046 -6.91 -4.14 -30.02
C ALA A 1046 -7.67 -4.42 -31.35
N GLY A 1047 -8.95 -4.07 -31.47
CA GLY A 1047 -9.78 -4.39 -32.63
C GLY A 1047 -10.07 -5.89 -32.77
N VAL A 1048 -10.14 -6.61 -31.64
CA VAL A 1048 -10.36 -8.05 -31.56
C VAL A 1048 -11.75 -8.33 -30.96
N LYS A 1049 -12.34 -9.50 -31.23
CA LYS A 1049 -13.67 -9.78 -30.64
C LYS A 1049 -13.65 -9.98 -29.13
N SER A 1050 -12.55 -10.54 -28.62
CA SER A 1050 -12.39 -10.89 -27.21
C SER A 1050 -10.91 -10.80 -26.82
N ALA A 1051 -10.65 -10.35 -25.60
CA ALA A 1051 -9.34 -10.41 -24.98
C ALA A 1051 -9.43 -11.11 -23.62
N LEU A 1052 -8.55 -12.07 -23.36
CA LEU A 1052 -8.35 -12.69 -22.05
C LEU A 1052 -7.09 -12.07 -21.44
N ALA A 1053 -7.23 -11.43 -20.29
CA ALA A 1053 -6.13 -10.74 -19.61
C ALA A 1053 -6.28 -10.82 -18.09
N SER A 1054 -5.15 -10.63 -17.38
CA SER A 1054 -5.07 -10.64 -15.93
C SER A 1054 -5.26 -9.25 -15.30
N LEU A 1055 -6.04 -9.23 -14.22
CA LEU A 1055 -6.33 -8.05 -13.39
C LEU A 1055 -5.11 -7.61 -12.58
N TRP A 1056 -4.31 -8.54 -12.07
CA TRP A 1056 -3.10 -8.28 -11.28
C TRP A 1056 -1.91 -9.11 -11.76
N GLN A 1057 -0.74 -8.83 -11.20
CA GLN A 1057 0.47 -9.60 -11.45
C GLN A 1057 0.29 -11.05 -10.97
N VAL A 1058 0.30 -11.97 -11.91
CA VAL A 1058 0.16 -13.41 -11.70
C VAL A 1058 1.52 -14.10 -11.56
N SER A 1059 1.51 -15.35 -11.09
CA SER A 1059 2.72 -16.19 -11.05
C SER A 1059 2.89 -16.92 -12.40
N ASP A 1060 4.12 -16.94 -12.90
CA ASP A 1060 4.49 -17.47 -14.23
C ASP A 1060 4.10 -18.95 -14.41
N LEU A 1061 4.52 -19.81 -13.47
CA LEU A 1061 4.30 -21.27 -13.56
C LEU A 1061 2.82 -21.67 -13.39
N GLU A 1062 2.10 -21.06 -12.44
CA GLU A 1062 0.67 -21.31 -12.22
C GLU A 1062 -0.17 -20.78 -13.40
N THR A 1063 0.24 -19.68 -14.03
CA THR A 1063 -0.42 -19.18 -15.24
C THR A 1063 -0.26 -20.12 -16.42
N ALA A 1064 0.95 -20.66 -16.64
CA ALA A 1064 1.17 -21.70 -17.63
C ALA A 1064 0.28 -22.95 -17.38
N GLY A 1065 0.00 -23.28 -16.11
CA GLY A 1065 -0.98 -24.29 -15.71
C GLY A 1065 -2.41 -23.94 -16.12
N LEU A 1066 -2.91 -22.76 -15.71
CA LEU A 1066 -4.24 -22.26 -16.06
C LEU A 1066 -4.45 -22.19 -17.59
N MET A 1067 -3.44 -21.74 -18.33
CA MET A 1067 -3.51 -21.60 -19.79
C MET A 1067 -3.48 -22.96 -20.51
N THR A 1068 -2.71 -23.92 -19.99
CA THR A 1068 -2.73 -25.32 -20.46
C THR A 1068 -4.14 -25.92 -20.32
N GLU A 1069 -4.81 -25.67 -19.19
CA GLU A 1069 -6.19 -26.11 -19.00
C GLU A 1069 -7.18 -25.31 -19.88
N PHE A 1070 -7.05 -23.98 -19.95
CA PHE A 1070 -7.88 -23.13 -20.81
C PHE A 1070 -7.84 -23.57 -22.28
N TYR A 1071 -6.67 -23.87 -22.85
CA TYR A 1071 -6.58 -24.39 -24.23
C TYR A 1071 -7.11 -25.81 -24.40
N THR A 1072 -7.03 -26.63 -23.34
CA THR A 1072 -7.67 -27.95 -23.30
C THR A 1072 -9.19 -27.82 -23.36
N GLN A 1073 -9.77 -26.90 -22.58
CA GLN A 1073 -11.22 -26.63 -22.55
C GLN A 1073 -11.71 -25.88 -23.80
N LEU A 1074 -10.95 -24.91 -24.32
CA LEU A 1074 -11.27 -24.15 -25.54
C LEU A 1074 -11.34 -25.03 -26.80
N SER A 1075 -10.84 -26.26 -26.73
CA SER A 1075 -10.93 -27.26 -27.80
C SER A 1075 -12.20 -28.12 -27.71
N GLN A 1076 -12.90 -28.08 -26.58
CA GLN A 1076 -14.06 -28.92 -26.23
C GLN A 1076 -15.35 -28.09 -26.12
N GLN A 1077 -15.32 -27.00 -25.35
CA GLN A 1077 -16.48 -26.18 -24.99
C GLN A 1077 -17.02 -25.37 -26.17
N SER A 1078 -18.33 -25.05 -26.15
CA SER A 1078 -19.01 -24.37 -27.26
C SER A 1078 -18.65 -22.89 -27.40
N TYR A 1079 -18.10 -22.24 -26.36
CA TYR A 1079 -17.73 -20.82 -26.38
C TYR A 1079 -16.55 -20.49 -25.44
N LYS A 1080 -15.96 -19.31 -25.60
CA LYS A 1080 -14.74 -18.87 -24.89
C LYS A 1080 -14.94 -18.74 -23.37
N ALA A 1081 -16.07 -18.16 -22.92
CA ALA A 1081 -16.29 -17.96 -21.48
C ALA A 1081 -16.48 -19.27 -20.70
N GLU A 1082 -17.12 -20.31 -21.28
CA GLU A 1082 -17.18 -21.65 -20.65
C GLU A 1082 -15.80 -22.32 -20.62
N ALA A 1083 -14.95 -22.11 -21.63
CA ALA A 1083 -13.59 -22.61 -21.60
C ALA A 1083 -12.76 -21.99 -20.46
N LEU A 1084 -12.93 -20.69 -20.18
CA LEU A 1084 -12.31 -20.03 -19.04
C LEU A 1084 -12.88 -20.55 -17.71
N ARG A 1085 -14.22 -20.63 -17.59
CA ARG A 1085 -14.87 -21.14 -16.36
C ARG A 1085 -14.41 -22.55 -16.01
N GLN A 1086 -14.35 -23.46 -16.98
CA GLN A 1086 -13.89 -24.83 -16.72
C GLN A 1086 -12.41 -24.87 -16.29
N ALA A 1087 -11.55 -23.99 -16.81
CA ALA A 1087 -10.17 -23.88 -16.34
C ALA A 1087 -10.07 -23.31 -14.91
N GLN A 1088 -10.90 -22.32 -14.57
CA GLN A 1088 -10.99 -21.78 -13.21
C GLN A 1088 -11.52 -22.82 -12.22
N LEU A 1089 -12.53 -23.60 -12.60
CA LEU A 1089 -13.07 -24.71 -11.80
C LEU A 1089 -12.04 -25.83 -11.59
N ALA A 1090 -11.26 -26.17 -12.61
CA ALA A 1090 -10.19 -27.16 -12.49
C ALA A 1090 -9.05 -26.69 -11.55
N MET A 1091 -8.73 -25.39 -11.53
CA MET A 1091 -7.80 -24.81 -10.55
C MET A 1091 -8.40 -24.85 -9.13
N LEU A 1092 -9.63 -24.37 -8.96
CA LEU A 1092 -10.38 -24.39 -7.69
C LEU A 1092 -10.47 -25.80 -7.07
N ARG A 1093 -10.68 -26.83 -7.90
CA ARG A 1093 -10.77 -28.24 -7.47
C ARG A 1093 -9.41 -28.93 -7.27
N GLY A 1094 -8.30 -28.27 -7.59
CA GLY A 1094 -6.96 -28.87 -7.55
C GLY A 1094 -6.76 -29.97 -8.61
N GLU A 1095 -7.46 -29.89 -9.74
CA GLU A 1095 -7.25 -30.77 -10.90
C GLU A 1095 -6.02 -30.32 -11.72
N VAL A 1096 -5.67 -29.02 -11.65
CA VAL A 1096 -4.43 -28.46 -12.22
C VAL A 1096 -3.38 -28.33 -11.11
N THR A 1097 -2.36 -29.18 -11.15
CA THR A 1097 -1.33 -29.30 -10.09
C THR A 1097 0.06 -29.63 -10.63
N VAL A 1098 1.10 -29.27 -9.87
CA VAL A 1098 2.47 -29.77 -10.08
C VAL A 1098 2.85 -30.71 -8.94
N GLN A 1099 3.24 -31.95 -9.29
CA GLN A 1099 3.74 -32.95 -8.34
C GLN A 1099 4.95 -33.67 -8.95
N ASP A 1100 6.00 -33.90 -8.15
CA ASP A 1100 7.25 -34.56 -8.59
C ASP A 1100 7.87 -34.00 -9.89
N GLY A 1101 7.74 -32.68 -10.11
CA GLY A 1101 8.21 -32.01 -11.32
C GLY A 1101 7.34 -32.23 -12.57
N MET A 1102 6.12 -32.73 -12.42
CA MET A 1102 5.16 -32.98 -13.50
C MET A 1102 3.95 -32.04 -13.35
N LEU A 1103 3.62 -31.27 -14.39
CA LEU A 1103 2.34 -30.57 -14.49
C LEU A 1103 1.25 -31.56 -14.90
N THR A 1104 0.16 -31.61 -14.14
CA THR A 1104 -1.06 -32.39 -14.43
C THR A 1104 -2.23 -31.44 -14.62
N TRP A 1105 -3.10 -31.77 -15.59
CA TRP A 1105 -4.33 -31.04 -15.91
C TRP A 1105 -5.37 -32.02 -16.50
N SER A 1106 -6.58 -31.57 -16.86
CA SER A 1106 -7.67 -32.47 -17.28
C SER A 1106 -7.36 -33.29 -18.54
N GLY A 1107 -6.47 -32.79 -19.40
CA GLY A 1107 -6.07 -33.41 -20.66
C GLY A 1107 -4.86 -34.35 -20.56
N GLY A 1108 -4.12 -34.37 -19.44
CA GLY A 1108 -2.94 -35.21 -19.28
C GLY A 1108 -1.91 -34.72 -18.26
N THR A 1109 -0.67 -35.19 -18.43
CA THR A 1109 0.45 -34.88 -17.54
C THR A 1109 1.73 -34.72 -18.38
N GLN A 1110 2.57 -33.72 -18.06
CA GLN A 1110 3.79 -33.38 -18.80
C GLN A 1110 4.93 -33.02 -17.83
N PRO A 1111 6.17 -33.49 -18.05
CA PRO A 1111 7.31 -33.09 -17.23
C PRO A 1111 7.65 -31.62 -17.43
N LEU A 1112 7.92 -30.92 -16.34
CA LEU A 1112 8.49 -29.57 -16.37
C LEU A 1112 9.99 -29.63 -16.73
N PRO A 1113 10.53 -28.59 -17.38
CA PRO A 1113 11.97 -28.32 -17.42
C PRO A 1113 12.60 -28.31 -16.03
N GLU A 1114 13.87 -28.69 -15.93
CA GLU A 1114 14.60 -28.82 -14.65
C GLU A 1114 14.57 -27.51 -13.83
N ASP A 1115 14.66 -26.36 -14.50
CA ASP A 1115 14.62 -25.04 -13.87
C ASP A 1115 13.23 -24.71 -13.27
N LEU A 1116 12.14 -25.21 -13.86
CA LEU A 1116 10.77 -25.03 -13.36
C LEU A 1116 10.37 -26.09 -12.33
N ALA A 1117 10.89 -27.32 -12.45
CA ALA A 1117 10.61 -28.41 -11.52
C ALA A 1117 11.11 -28.14 -10.09
N ASN A 1118 12.05 -27.20 -9.92
CA ASN A 1118 12.58 -26.75 -8.63
C ASN A 1118 11.77 -25.59 -8.01
N LEU A 1119 10.81 -25.00 -8.72
CA LEU A 1119 9.97 -23.92 -8.20
C LEU A 1119 8.87 -24.47 -7.29
N ARG A 1120 8.56 -23.75 -6.21
CA ARG A 1120 7.43 -24.08 -5.33
C ARG A 1120 6.12 -23.65 -5.96
N PHE A 1121 5.37 -24.61 -6.48
CA PHE A 1121 4.00 -24.41 -6.95
C PHE A 1121 3.07 -24.06 -5.75
N GLY A 1122 2.27 -23.02 -5.89
CA GLY A 1122 1.34 -22.54 -4.88
C GLY A 1122 0.09 -23.41 -4.72
N ASN A 1123 -0.76 -23.06 -3.74
CA ASN A 1123 -2.09 -23.66 -3.61
C ASN A 1123 -3.02 -23.08 -4.68
N THR A 1124 -3.07 -23.73 -5.85
CA THR A 1124 -3.87 -23.30 -7.02
C THR A 1124 -5.37 -23.19 -6.77
N GLN A 1125 -5.88 -23.74 -5.66
CA GLN A 1125 -7.29 -23.60 -5.28
C GLN A 1125 -7.66 -22.17 -4.86
N HIS A 1126 -6.70 -21.37 -4.37
CA HIS A 1126 -6.97 -20.00 -3.90
C HIS A 1126 -7.32 -19.05 -5.06
N PRO A 1127 -8.33 -18.16 -4.95
CA PRO A 1127 -8.80 -17.35 -6.09
C PRO A 1127 -7.75 -16.45 -6.73
N TYR A 1128 -6.71 -16.05 -5.99
CA TYR A 1128 -5.51 -15.37 -6.55
C TYR A 1128 -5.00 -15.97 -7.88
N TYR A 1129 -5.01 -17.30 -8.01
CA TYR A 1129 -4.42 -18.00 -9.15
C TYR A 1129 -5.34 -18.14 -10.37
N TRP A 1130 -6.67 -17.99 -10.19
CA TRP A 1130 -7.65 -18.27 -11.24
C TRP A 1130 -8.67 -17.14 -11.47
N ALA A 1131 -9.02 -16.37 -10.44
CA ALA A 1131 -9.90 -15.20 -10.56
C ALA A 1131 -9.18 -13.96 -11.12
N ALA A 1132 -7.85 -14.01 -11.23
CA ALA A 1132 -7.05 -12.97 -11.86
C ALA A 1132 -7.45 -12.74 -13.32
N PHE A 1133 -7.83 -13.79 -14.04
CA PHE A 1133 -8.11 -13.74 -15.47
C PHE A 1133 -9.59 -13.51 -15.75
N THR A 1134 -9.88 -12.51 -16.59
CA THR A 1134 -11.23 -12.24 -17.08
C THR A 1134 -11.27 -12.16 -18.60
N LEU A 1135 -12.41 -12.53 -19.17
CA LEU A 1135 -12.67 -12.40 -20.60
C LEU A 1135 -13.40 -11.08 -20.86
N VAL A 1136 -12.77 -10.21 -21.64
CA VAL A 1136 -13.25 -8.89 -22.04
C VAL A 1136 -13.76 -8.92 -23.48
N GLY A 1137 -14.96 -8.40 -23.73
CA GLY A 1137 -15.60 -8.34 -25.05
C GLY A 1137 -16.61 -9.46 -25.27
N SER A 1138 -16.64 -10.05 -26.46
CA SER A 1138 -17.63 -11.08 -26.83
C SER A 1138 -17.35 -12.41 -26.11
N PRO A 1139 -18.27 -12.97 -25.31
CA PRO A 1139 -18.04 -14.22 -24.58
C PRO A 1139 -18.13 -15.47 -25.49
N TRP A 1140 -18.80 -15.35 -26.64
CA TRP A 1140 -19.20 -16.46 -27.53
C TRP A 1140 -18.12 -16.84 -28.55
#